data_AF-A0A968T7G8-F1
#
_entry.id   AF-A0A968T7G8-F1
#
_cell.length_a   1.000
_cell.length_b   1.000
_cell.length_c   1.000
_cell.angle_alpha   90.00
_cell.angle_beta   90.00
_cell.angle_gamma   90.00
#
_symmetry.space_group_name_H-M   'P 1'
#
loop_
_entity.id
_entity.type
_entity.pdbx_description
1 polymer ?
#
loop_
_entity_poly.entity_id
_entity_poly.type
_entity_poly.pdbx_seq_one_letter_code
_entity_poly.pdbx_strand_id
1 'polypeptide(L)'
;MPANSSRANSPPTACPIGRTRRSSIKSSAPPGDSSTRPPTATASRSPSKKQSATPGPNSPASLTSTARQKTIPLARLWQRLSSPPYGYNEYTFTVLLAAWLADRHREVALKGPPQIKFRRGEKVTIATQALPVWAKTDILGKPVDFVRTWILAHKASLIRRQRPVLPPSPPFPASFPEAEAYHDALNRFLAREPSETETSERLDAEANRDAIAAELNKIRQWFKPVEKAEALPDPAPLANLLAVYPTLQAQLPPIEMRAEVVSVRPSPEQRDRQTTAQTSVLNRIRNSIDQLSERSDSLPDLDACNAYLRDLQVALEQVTATASLPDDLATSLNYAQQVAQRCRQGFRQAEQIEQDLTQIRQAAQLPNYFTQQDYAKACQQIDPLSAKIPADSPAASEVQKIRQDLDLNHRELLDQVDAWESQADSATSTEQALELVKVITTQSRRYTEPSYGDRLKQLQAKLDKTIVNPTDGDRDREPPPSGINPFLEVLNIAQQKIQRIRDLPFGKMPEIFKVYQELADLDLPETDNTELANSYGEKLQAKQTEGRSLLAQRFGQICDRTVSSLNDCNTQQQRLNSARDLVNDDDFADLRDQLERTLADLAARREEIERQIEQGKRDAADKQTMQAIRAYKASKKLNTLQLCDDALADIEQRRAQLHNPDPYQKEIAAIQQDLQTKIAGYQRQLQDWRDRLAQVTALDALTQLQLDYNGKAYIFQGSSQLEAYQTLGDPIRHRLADLNTLADLATRSRQCRSIVQCQEIRDLLEQVSLHDCDRGQAALAEIRQKLADTQQTFEQALIQFEQELDQVSDTRSAKNLQKKLLKREDVYKDSPLAERFQTLSADAERVLDLYQLLDSTAPTTLEKCQELRDRLTRWHKNLPDCSPDLEDIYTAKLKEIDTTNQQLYEQKRQAADAWIKTLGQEASRIYRTSNDHEKLAIAIELLKTIHQQQSQHQDYLTTELRGTLERVIDLCQDEQAKDKASQIRLLFQQLHRVQREELYTELKQYLGKTTEVADG
;
A
#
# COMPACT_ATOMS: atom_id res chain seq x y z
N MET A 1 20.09 14.61 -48.83
CA MET A 1 19.15 15.50 -49.56
C MET A 1 18.58 16.52 -48.57
N PRO A 2 18.01 17.66 -49.03
CA PRO A 2 18.00 18.96 -48.31
C PRO A 2 16.77 19.14 -47.39
N ALA A 3 16.59 20.22 -46.61
CA ALA A 3 17.21 21.57 -46.55
C ALA A 3 17.41 22.02 -45.06
N ASN A 4 18.37 22.86 -44.64
CA ASN A 4 18.55 24.32 -44.86
C ASN A 4 17.28 25.18 -44.58
N SER A 5 17.30 26.36 -43.94
CA SER A 5 18.28 27.13 -43.11
C SER A 5 17.48 28.30 -42.43
N SER A 6 17.95 29.33 -41.70
CA SER A 6 19.26 29.88 -41.25
C SER A 6 19.02 30.76 -39.99
N ARG A 7 19.87 30.83 -38.94
CA ARG A 7 21.14 31.61 -38.75
C ARG A 7 20.98 33.04 -38.16
N ALA A 8 21.65 33.26 -37.01
CA ALA A 8 22.14 34.53 -36.41
C ALA A 8 21.18 35.64 -35.92
N ASN A 9 21.30 36.05 -34.64
CA ASN A 9 22.07 37.27 -34.27
C ASN A 9 22.25 37.45 -32.75
N SER A 10 23.36 38.11 -32.37
CA SER A 10 23.64 38.75 -31.07
C SER A 10 23.52 40.29 -31.28
N PRO A 11 23.85 41.25 -30.36
CA PRO A 11 24.49 41.12 -29.04
C PRO A 11 23.77 41.87 -27.85
N PRO A 12 24.30 42.93 -27.16
CA PRO A 12 24.68 42.75 -25.74
C PRO A 12 24.21 43.84 -24.73
N THR A 13 24.55 43.61 -23.45
CA THR A 13 24.83 44.60 -22.37
C THR A 13 23.83 45.72 -22.04
N ALA A 14 23.42 45.80 -20.76
CA ALA A 14 23.48 47.04 -19.96
C ALA A 14 23.41 46.77 -18.44
N CYS A 15 24.22 47.50 -17.66
CA CYS A 15 23.99 47.77 -16.24
C CYS A 15 23.89 49.29 -16.07
N PRO A 16 23.00 49.79 -15.19
CA PRO A 16 23.46 50.63 -14.07
C PRO A 16 22.72 50.26 -12.75
N ILE A 17 23.36 50.20 -11.58
CA ILE A 17 23.91 51.31 -10.76
C ILE A 17 22.81 52.32 -10.36
N GLY A 18 22.33 52.25 -9.10
CA GLY A 18 21.14 52.98 -8.61
C GLY A 18 21.10 53.35 -7.11
N ARG A 19 22.23 53.84 -6.57
CA ARG A 19 22.44 54.58 -5.29
C ARG A 19 21.27 54.86 -4.29
N THR A 20 21.41 54.25 -3.10
CA THR A 20 21.44 54.88 -1.73
C THR A 20 20.41 55.94 -1.25
N ARG A 21 19.67 55.61 -0.18
CA ARG A 21 19.40 56.39 1.07
C ARG A 21 18.74 55.41 2.08
N ARG A 22 19.07 55.28 3.38
CA ARG A 22 19.79 56.02 4.45
C ARG A 22 18.92 56.92 5.36
N SER A 23 18.21 56.30 6.30
CA SER A 23 17.91 56.74 7.68
C SER A 23 17.51 55.47 8.47
N SER A 24 17.87 55.13 9.72
CA SER A 24 18.15 55.84 10.98
C SER A 24 16.93 56.61 11.50
N ILE A 25 16.34 56.24 12.66
CA ILE A 25 16.93 56.48 14.00
C ILE A 25 16.34 55.52 15.08
N LYS A 26 17.21 55.17 16.04
CA LYS A 26 17.04 54.87 17.51
C LYS A 26 15.64 54.97 18.17
N SER A 27 15.35 54.42 19.36
CA SER A 27 15.92 53.36 20.24
C SER A 27 15.17 53.35 21.59
N SER A 28 15.06 52.23 22.32
CA SER A 28 15.27 52.18 23.79
C SER A 28 15.02 50.80 24.41
N ALA A 29 15.76 50.54 25.50
CA ALA A 29 15.69 49.44 26.48
C ALA A 29 16.73 49.77 27.58
N PRO A 30 16.87 49.02 28.70
CA PRO A 30 15.93 48.22 29.51
C PRO A 30 15.83 48.94 30.89
N PRO A 31 16.03 48.37 32.10
CA PRO A 31 15.78 47.03 32.68
C PRO A 31 14.94 47.06 34.00
N GLY A 32 14.74 45.91 34.65
CA GLY A 32 14.21 45.78 36.02
C GLY A 32 14.15 44.32 36.47
N ASP A 33 14.48 44.01 37.73
CA ASP A 33 14.86 42.66 38.17
C ASP A 33 14.15 42.18 39.46
N SER A 34 14.29 40.88 39.76
CA SER A 34 14.15 40.21 41.07
C SER A 34 12.79 39.82 41.68
N SER A 35 12.65 38.49 41.90
CA SER A 35 12.28 37.79 43.16
C SER A 35 11.09 38.22 44.05
N THR A 36 10.15 37.27 44.30
CA THR A 36 9.88 36.72 45.66
C THR A 36 8.95 35.48 45.65
N ARG A 37 8.76 34.84 46.82
CA ARG A 37 8.00 33.57 47.04
C ARG A 37 6.74 33.81 47.96
N PRO A 38 6.00 32.82 48.51
CA PRO A 38 4.54 32.90 48.65
C PRO A 38 4.01 33.19 50.08
N PRO A 39 2.68 33.30 50.22
CA PRO A 39 1.92 32.62 51.28
C PRO A 39 0.80 31.72 50.68
N THR A 40 0.34 30.57 51.19
CA THR A 40 0.07 30.00 52.54
C THR A 40 -1.19 30.49 53.27
N ALA A 41 -2.10 29.52 53.53
CA ALA A 41 -2.97 29.41 54.72
C ALA A 41 -4.17 30.41 54.84
N THR A 42 -5.30 30.17 55.54
CA THR A 42 -5.86 29.05 56.37
C THR A 42 -7.39 29.28 56.55
N ALA A 43 -8.29 28.45 57.13
CA ALA A 43 -8.27 27.10 57.73
C ALA A 43 -9.72 26.52 57.78
N SER A 44 -9.85 25.19 57.96
CA SER A 44 -11.02 24.48 58.54
C SER A 44 -12.35 24.45 57.73
N ARG A 45 -13.29 23.51 57.93
CA ARG A 45 -13.45 22.51 59.01
C ARG A 45 -14.09 21.20 58.48
N SER A 46 -13.64 20.05 58.98
CA SER A 46 -14.20 18.70 58.75
C SER A 46 -15.42 18.42 59.68
N PRO A 47 -16.00 17.19 59.81
CA PRO A 47 -15.74 15.90 59.14
C PRO A 47 -17.01 15.05 58.77
N SER A 48 -16.79 13.85 58.19
CA SER A 48 -17.35 12.54 58.65
C SER A 48 -17.89 11.58 57.58
N LYS A 49 -17.09 10.54 57.32
CA LYS A 49 -17.46 9.13 57.04
C LYS A 49 -18.92 8.78 56.72
N LYS A 50 -19.10 8.05 55.61
CA LYS A 50 -19.51 6.62 55.67
C LYS A 50 -19.00 5.82 54.48
N GLN A 51 -18.79 4.52 54.69
CA GLN A 51 -18.44 3.55 53.66
C GLN A 51 -19.71 2.85 53.17
N SER A 52 -19.82 2.64 51.87
CA SER A 52 -20.69 1.64 51.23
C SER A 52 -20.03 1.29 49.89
N ALA A 53 -19.43 0.11 49.72
CA ALA A 53 -20.05 -1.22 49.66
C ALA A 53 -20.75 -1.48 48.31
N THR A 54 -20.37 -2.60 47.70
CA THR A 54 -20.85 -3.11 46.41
C THR A 54 -22.34 -3.43 46.43
N PRO A 55 -23.08 -3.16 45.34
CA PRO A 55 -24.23 -3.95 44.97
C PRO A 55 -23.83 -5.05 43.97
N GLY A 56 -24.21 -6.30 44.27
CA GLY A 56 -24.22 -7.39 43.30
C GLY A 56 -25.40 -7.27 42.32
N PRO A 57 -25.60 -8.25 41.42
CA PRO A 57 -26.65 -8.18 40.41
C PRO A 57 -28.05 -8.27 41.03
N ASN A 58 -28.91 -7.31 40.70
CA ASN A 58 -30.34 -7.41 40.94
C ASN A 58 -31.09 -7.65 39.62
N SER A 59 -32.13 -8.49 39.70
CA SER A 59 -32.97 -8.95 38.59
C SER A 59 -33.55 -7.80 37.74
N PRO A 60 -33.90 -8.06 36.46
CA PRO A 60 -34.36 -7.02 35.55
C PRO A 60 -35.57 -6.27 36.13
N ALA A 61 -35.41 -4.95 36.31
CA ALA A 61 -36.52 -4.07 36.62
C ALA A 61 -37.51 -4.12 35.45
N SER A 62 -38.65 -4.75 35.65
CA SER A 62 -39.68 -4.94 34.65
C SER A 62 -40.30 -3.59 34.28
N LEU A 63 -39.74 -2.92 33.26
CA LEU A 63 -40.32 -1.77 32.59
C LEU A 63 -41.54 -2.20 31.78
N THR A 64 -42.60 -2.59 32.49
CA THR A 64 -43.95 -2.76 31.93
C THR A 64 -44.40 -1.39 31.43
N SER A 65 -44.18 -1.16 30.13
CA SER A 65 -44.64 0.05 29.45
C SER A 65 -46.14 0.19 29.64
N THR A 66 -46.55 1.11 30.52
CA THR A 66 -47.96 1.46 30.71
C THR A 66 -48.42 2.24 29.48
N ALA A 67 -48.80 1.51 28.42
CA ALA A 67 -49.40 2.05 27.21
C ALA A 67 -50.50 3.05 27.60
N ARG A 68 -50.60 4.19 26.89
CA ARG A 68 -51.43 5.33 27.32
C ARG A 68 -52.93 5.03 27.26
N GLN A 69 -53.45 4.37 28.30
CA GLN A 69 -54.86 4.02 28.43
C GLN A 69 -55.70 5.26 28.73
N LYS A 70 -56.60 5.62 27.81
CA LYS A 70 -57.52 6.75 28.01
C LYS A 70 -58.86 6.24 28.54
N THR A 71 -59.14 6.53 29.81
CA THR A 71 -60.43 6.22 30.44
C THR A 71 -61.45 7.34 30.16
N ILE A 72 -62.62 6.97 29.66
CA ILE A 72 -63.71 7.86 29.24
C ILE A 72 -64.98 7.45 30.00
N PRO A 73 -65.51 8.26 30.93
CA PRO A 73 -66.75 7.94 31.64
C PRO A 73 -67.95 7.92 30.68
N LEU A 74 -68.66 6.78 30.58
CA LEU A 74 -69.78 6.63 29.65
C LEU A 74 -70.94 7.58 29.98
N ALA A 75 -71.09 7.96 31.25
CA ALA A 75 -72.08 8.96 31.68
C ALA A 75 -71.89 10.32 30.97
N ARG A 76 -70.64 10.73 30.67
CA ARG A 76 -70.36 11.97 29.92
C ARG A 76 -70.65 11.82 28.42
N LEU A 77 -70.48 10.62 27.87
CA LEU A 77 -70.80 10.33 26.47
C LEU A 77 -72.32 10.32 26.27
N TRP A 78 -73.05 9.64 27.16
CA TRP A 78 -74.52 9.66 27.24
C TRP A 78 -75.04 11.10 27.34
N GLN A 79 -74.62 11.87 28.36
CA GLN A 79 -75.13 13.23 28.60
C GLN A 79 -74.92 14.17 27.41
N ARG A 80 -73.84 14.01 26.62
CA ARG A 80 -73.61 14.80 25.40
C ARG A 80 -74.53 14.38 24.25
N LEU A 81 -74.76 13.08 24.08
CA LEU A 81 -75.55 12.54 22.96
C LEU A 81 -77.06 12.53 23.24
N SER A 82 -77.49 12.53 24.49
CA SER A 82 -78.89 12.71 24.90
C SER A 82 -79.34 14.18 24.88
N SER A 83 -78.41 15.12 24.74
CA SER A 83 -78.67 16.56 24.66
C SER A 83 -78.85 17.02 23.20
N PRO A 84 -79.50 18.16 22.95
CA PRO A 84 -79.51 18.78 21.62
C PRO A 84 -78.08 19.06 21.10
N PRO A 85 -77.83 18.95 19.78
CA PRO A 85 -78.79 18.66 18.71
C PRO A 85 -79.14 17.17 18.54
N TYR A 86 -78.45 16.25 19.23
CA TYR A 86 -78.54 14.81 18.97
C TYR A 86 -79.78 14.15 19.60
N GLY A 87 -80.10 14.48 20.85
CA GLY A 87 -81.36 14.06 21.50
C GLY A 87 -81.57 12.55 21.66
N TYR A 88 -80.51 11.73 21.68
CA TYR A 88 -80.64 10.27 21.70
C TYR A 88 -81.31 9.77 22.99
N ASN A 89 -82.32 8.93 22.83
CA ASN A 89 -82.89 8.14 23.93
C ASN A 89 -81.99 6.93 24.27
N GLU A 90 -82.32 6.23 25.37
CA GLU A 90 -81.52 5.11 25.87
C GLU A 90 -81.30 3.98 24.84
N TYR A 91 -82.29 3.71 23.98
CA TYR A 91 -82.20 2.70 22.92
C TYR A 91 -81.24 3.14 21.82
N THR A 92 -81.44 4.33 21.24
CA THR A 92 -80.60 4.87 20.17
C THR A 92 -79.13 4.96 20.60
N PHE A 93 -78.87 5.45 21.81
CA PHE A 93 -77.52 5.49 22.37
C PHE A 93 -76.92 4.11 22.56
N THR A 94 -77.67 3.15 23.12
CA THR A 94 -77.14 1.79 23.38
C THR A 94 -76.81 1.06 22.08
N VAL A 95 -77.64 1.20 21.04
CA VAL A 95 -77.39 0.59 19.72
C VAL A 95 -76.16 1.23 19.04
N LEU A 96 -76.07 2.56 19.00
CA LEU A 96 -74.93 3.24 18.38
C LEU A 96 -73.62 3.00 19.15
N LEU A 97 -73.67 2.95 20.49
CA LEU A 97 -72.52 2.57 21.30
C LEU A 97 -72.12 1.11 21.03
N ALA A 98 -73.08 0.17 20.98
CA ALA A 98 -72.79 -1.24 20.68
C ALA A 98 -72.14 -1.42 19.29
N ALA A 99 -72.64 -0.72 18.26
CA ALA A 99 -72.05 -0.73 16.92
C ALA A 99 -70.62 -0.16 16.91
N TRP A 100 -70.38 0.96 17.59
CA TRP A 100 -69.05 1.56 17.72
C TRP A 100 -68.07 0.67 18.52
N LEU A 101 -68.56 0.00 19.56
CA LEU A 101 -67.78 -0.98 20.33
C LEU A 101 -67.45 -2.22 19.49
N ALA A 102 -68.33 -2.65 18.58
CA ALA A 102 -68.05 -3.75 17.66
C ALA A 102 -66.97 -3.38 16.63
N ASP A 103 -67.04 -2.18 16.03
CA ASP A 103 -65.96 -1.63 15.17
C ASP A 103 -64.62 -1.58 15.92
N ARG A 104 -64.61 -1.04 17.15
CA ARG A 104 -63.40 -0.81 17.94
C ARG A 104 -63.05 -1.94 18.92
N HIS A 105 -63.55 -3.16 18.71
CA HIS A 105 -63.53 -4.22 19.74
C HIS A 105 -62.14 -4.63 20.25
N ARG A 106 -61.07 -4.38 19.47
CA ARG A 106 -59.66 -4.64 19.83
C ARG A 106 -59.00 -3.45 20.53
N GLU A 107 -59.47 -2.23 20.26
CA GLU A 107 -58.91 -1.01 20.83
C GLU A 107 -59.45 -0.71 22.23
N VAL A 108 -60.60 -1.26 22.62
CA VAL A 108 -61.31 -0.83 23.83
C VAL A 108 -61.78 -1.95 24.76
N ALA A 109 -61.73 -1.66 26.05
CA ALA A 109 -62.27 -2.47 27.13
C ALA A 109 -63.35 -1.66 27.87
N LEU A 110 -64.33 -2.35 28.49
CA LEU A 110 -65.28 -1.71 29.38
C LEU A 110 -64.92 -1.98 30.85
N LYS A 111 -65.18 -0.98 31.69
CA LYS A 111 -65.05 -1.03 33.14
C LYS A 111 -66.42 -0.75 33.79
N GLY A 112 -66.95 -1.73 34.51
CA GLY A 112 -68.26 -1.67 35.13
C GLY A 112 -68.57 -2.95 35.92
N PRO A 113 -69.77 -3.09 36.50
CA PRO A 113 -70.20 -4.33 37.11
C PRO A 113 -70.51 -5.42 36.08
N PRO A 114 -70.29 -6.73 36.37
CA PRO A 114 -70.53 -7.82 35.41
C PRO A 114 -72.02 -8.06 35.09
N GLN A 115 -72.95 -7.47 35.84
CA GLN A 115 -74.40 -7.61 35.70
C GLN A 115 -75.09 -6.27 36.01
N ILE A 116 -76.35 -6.09 35.57
CA ILE A 116 -77.11 -4.85 35.85
C ILE A 116 -77.95 -4.95 37.15
N LYS A 117 -78.38 -6.14 37.55
CA LYS A 117 -79.29 -6.34 38.69
C LYS A 117 -78.59 -7.06 39.84
N PHE A 118 -78.54 -6.41 40.99
CA PHE A 118 -77.96 -6.91 42.24
C PHE A 118 -79.05 -7.09 43.30
N ARG A 119 -78.86 -8.04 44.22
CA ARG A 119 -79.74 -8.23 45.37
C ARG A 119 -79.50 -7.13 46.41
N ARG A 120 -80.53 -6.73 47.17
CA ARG A 120 -80.38 -5.71 48.23
C ARG A 120 -79.33 -6.17 49.25
N GLY A 121 -78.25 -5.38 49.42
CA GLY A 121 -77.13 -5.67 50.31
C GLY A 121 -75.90 -6.29 49.64
N GLU A 122 -75.97 -6.63 48.35
CA GLU A 122 -74.87 -7.24 47.60
C GLU A 122 -73.77 -6.22 47.24
N LYS A 123 -72.49 -6.57 47.47
CA LYS A 123 -71.35 -5.68 47.19
C LYS A 123 -70.99 -5.74 45.69
N VAL A 124 -71.27 -4.64 44.99
CA VAL A 124 -71.01 -4.49 43.54
C VAL A 124 -69.51 -4.42 43.25
N THR A 125 -68.95 -5.50 42.70
CA THR A 125 -67.57 -5.54 42.18
C THR A 125 -67.49 -4.92 40.78
N ILE A 126 -66.63 -3.92 40.62
CA ILE A 126 -66.34 -3.28 39.32
C ILE A 126 -65.15 -3.99 38.68
N ALA A 127 -65.37 -4.63 37.53
CA ALA A 127 -64.34 -5.29 36.74
C ALA A 127 -63.97 -4.46 35.50
N THR A 128 -62.73 -4.59 35.03
CA THR A 128 -62.31 -4.15 33.69
C THR A 128 -62.10 -5.40 32.84
N GLN A 129 -62.82 -5.53 31.72
CA GLN A 129 -62.71 -6.69 30.83
C GLN A 129 -62.79 -6.28 29.35
N ALA A 130 -62.27 -7.13 28.46
CA ALA A 130 -62.34 -6.95 27.02
C ALA A 130 -63.76 -7.23 26.48
N LEU A 131 -64.12 -6.59 25.36
CA LEU A 131 -65.48 -6.68 24.80
C LEU A 131 -65.98 -8.09 24.46
N PRO A 132 -65.16 -9.06 24.00
CA PRO A 132 -65.61 -10.44 23.79
C PRO A 132 -66.08 -11.17 25.07
N VAL A 133 -65.74 -10.66 26.26
CA VAL A 133 -66.28 -11.15 27.54
C VAL A 133 -67.60 -10.47 27.87
N TRP A 134 -67.67 -9.14 27.71
CA TRP A 134 -68.91 -8.37 27.89
C TRP A 134 -70.03 -8.77 26.92
N ALA A 135 -69.69 -9.19 25.70
CA ALA A 135 -70.64 -9.73 24.71
C ALA A 135 -71.33 -11.03 25.17
N LYS A 136 -70.81 -11.71 26.21
CA LYS A 136 -71.42 -12.88 26.85
C LYS A 136 -72.26 -12.51 28.08
N THR A 137 -72.51 -11.22 28.32
CA THR A 137 -73.27 -10.72 29.47
C THR A 137 -74.48 -9.90 29.02
N ASP A 138 -75.57 -9.99 29.79
CA ASP A 138 -76.87 -9.36 29.49
C ASP A 138 -76.86 -7.82 29.53
N ILE A 139 -75.70 -7.17 29.72
CA ILE A 139 -75.61 -5.73 30.04
C ILE A 139 -76.17 -4.82 28.94
N LEU A 140 -76.07 -5.21 27.67
CA LEU A 140 -76.61 -4.44 26.53
C LEU A 140 -78.07 -4.82 26.19
N GLY A 141 -78.58 -5.94 26.70
CA GLY A 141 -79.90 -6.47 26.32
C GLY A 141 -81.09 -5.66 26.83
N LYS A 142 -80.88 -4.71 27.74
CA LYS A 142 -81.92 -3.84 28.33
C LYS A 142 -81.45 -2.39 28.35
N PRO A 143 -81.59 -1.63 27.24
CA PRO A 143 -81.03 -0.27 27.08
C PRO A 143 -81.36 0.72 28.21
N VAL A 144 -82.60 0.69 28.73
CA VAL A 144 -83.01 1.56 29.84
C VAL A 144 -82.29 1.20 31.15
N ASP A 145 -82.22 -0.09 31.49
CA ASP A 145 -81.48 -0.59 32.67
C ASP A 145 -79.97 -0.31 32.51
N PHE A 146 -79.42 -0.48 31.30
CA PHE A 146 -78.03 -0.19 30.95
C PHE A 146 -77.66 1.28 31.15
N VAL A 147 -78.41 2.22 30.57
CA VAL A 147 -78.10 3.65 30.71
C VAL A 147 -78.33 4.13 32.14
N ARG A 148 -79.48 3.80 32.75
CA ARG A 148 -79.85 4.36 34.06
C ARG A 148 -79.11 3.70 35.23
N THR A 149 -78.92 2.38 35.20
CA THR A 149 -78.29 1.64 36.31
C THR A 149 -76.80 1.42 36.04
N TRP A 150 -76.44 0.86 34.89
CA TRP A 150 -75.06 0.47 34.60
C TRP A 150 -74.14 1.66 34.31
N ILE A 151 -74.57 2.59 33.45
CA ILE A 151 -73.80 3.80 33.10
C ILE A 151 -73.91 4.88 34.17
N LEU A 152 -75.12 5.32 34.53
CA LEU A 152 -75.30 6.47 35.42
C LEU A 152 -75.06 6.13 36.90
N ALA A 153 -75.76 5.15 37.46
CA ALA A 153 -75.61 4.82 38.89
C ALA A 153 -74.27 4.15 39.22
N HIS A 154 -73.82 3.18 38.41
CA HIS A 154 -72.54 2.48 38.62
C HIS A 154 -71.32 3.14 37.93
N LYS A 155 -71.50 4.30 37.28
CA LYS A 155 -70.43 5.14 36.70
C LYS A 155 -69.50 4.38 35.72
N ALA A 156 -70.08 3.48 34.92
CA ALA A 156 -69.30 2.67 33.97
C ALA A 156 -68.48 3.54 33.00
N SER A 157 -67.34 3.00 32.57
CA SER A 157 -66.32 3.72 31.80
C SER A 157 -65.75 2.87 30.68
N LEU A 158 -65.46 3.52 29.56
CA LEU A 158 -64.74 2.97 28.42
C LEU A 158 -63.23 3.20 28.62
N ILE A 159 -62.39 2.22 28.30
CA ILE A 159 -60.93 2.33 28.34
C ILE A 159 -60.39 2.04 26.95
N ARG A 160 -59.81 3.04 26.27
CA ARG A 160 -59.12 2.85 24.98
C ARG A 160 -57.63 2.62 25.20
N ARG A 161 -57.11 1.52 24.65
CA ARG A 161 -55.67 1.21 24.51
C ARG A 161 -55.13 1.83 23.22
N GLN A 162 -53.81 1.96 23.10
CA GLN A 162 -53.17 2.26 21.81
C GLN A 162 -52.85 0.91 21.12
N ARG A 163 -53.12 0.78 19.82
CA ARG A 163 -52.71 -0.39 19.02
C ARG A 163 -51.18 -0.53 19.06
N PRO A 164 -50.62 -1.74 19.31
CA PRO A 164 -49.20 -1.97 19.10
C PRO A 164 -48.93 -1.88 17.59
N VAL A 165 -48.09 -0.93 17.19
CA VAL A 165 -47.66 -0.79 15.78
C VAL A 165 -46.42 -1.67 15.56
N LEU A 166 -46.35 -2.32 14.39
CA LEU A 166 -45.15 -2.97 13.88
C LEU A 166 -43.97 -1.95 13.89
N PRO A 167 -42.76 -2.29 14.36
CA PRO A 167 -41.63 -1.39 14.24
C PRO A 167 -41.34 -1.10 12.75
N PRO A 168 -41.11 0.17 12.36
CA PRO A 168 -40.81 0.49 10.96
C PRO A 168 -39.48 -0.12 10.56
N SER A 169 -39.42 -0.68 9.34
CA SER A 169 -38.16 -1.17 8.77
C SER A 169 -37.17 -0.02 8.60
N PRO A 170 -35.88 -0.21 8.93
CA PRO A 170 -34.83 0.70 8.47
C PRO A 170 -34.71 0.60 6.94
N PRO A 171 -34.16 1.64 6.28
CA PRO A 171 -33.80 1.55 4.88
C PRO A 171 -32.68 0.53 4.69
N PHE A 172 -32.96 -0.57 3.99
CA PHE A 172 -31.92 -1.53 3.60
C PHE A 172 -31.18 -1.06 2.35
N PRO A 173 -29.86 -1.31 2.23
CA PRO A 173 -29.01 -2.06 3.15
C PRO A 173 -28.55 -1.25 4.39
N ALA A 174 -28.92 -1.72 5.57
CA ALA A 174 -28.72 -1.06 6.87
C ALA A 174 -27.36 -1.41 7.50
N SER A 175 -26.87 -0.64 8.47
CA SER A 175 -25.67 -1.00 9.23
C SER A 175 -25.94 -2.09 10.27
N PHE A 176 -24.89 -2.82 10.68
CA PHE A 176 -24.99 -3.88 11.69
C PHE A 176 -25.70 -3.44 13.00
N PRO A 177 -25.39 -2.28 13.62
CA PRO A 177 -26.09 -1.84 14.84
C PRO A 177 -27.56 -1.49 14.61
N GLU A 178 -27.93 -0.94 13.45
CA GLU A 178 -29.33 -0.63 13.11
C GLU A 178 -30.14 -1.91 12.87
N ALA A 179 -29.54 -2.89 12.19
CA ALA A 179 -30.15 -4.20 11.96
C ALA A 179 -30.31 -4.98 13.28
N GLU A 180 -29.33 -4.92 14.19
CA GLU A 180 -29.41 -5.54 15.52
C GLU A 180 -30.48 -4.85 16.40
N ALA A 181 -30.54 -3.51 16.38
CA ALA A 181 -31.59 -2.76 17.06
C ALA A 181 -33.01 -3.03 16.51
N TYR A 182 -33.15 -3.21 15.20
CA TYR A 182 -34.42 -3.56 14.56
C TYR A 182 -34.83 -5.02 14.83
N HIS A 183 -33.89 -5.97 14.77
CA HIS A 183 -34.10 -7.35 15.22
C HIS A 183 -34.61 -7.40 16.67
N ASP A 184 -34.01 -6.64 17.58
CA ASP A 184 -34.48 -6.57 18.96
C ASP A 184 -35.83 -5.85 19.11
N ALA A 185 -36.16 -4.89 18.23
CA ALA A 185 -37.48 -4.27 18.19
C ALA A 185 -38.56 -5.26 17.72
N LEU A 186 -38.26 -6.09 16.72
CA LEU A 186 -39.12 -7.19 16.26
C LEU A 186 -39.32 -8.24 17.36
N ASN A 187 -38.25 -8.66 18.04
CA ASN A 187 -38.37 -9.56 19.20
C ASN A 187 -39.23 -8.96 20.33
N ARG A 188 -39.11 -7.65 20.60
CA ARG A 188 -39.97 -6.91 21.55
C ARG A 188 -41.42 -6.71 21.08
N PHE A 189 -41.70 -6.84 19.78
CA PHE A 189 -43.05 -6.86 19.22
C PHE A 189 -43.66 -8.27 19.34
N LEU A 190 -42.92 -9.30 18.94
CA LEU A 190 -43.34 -10.71 18.98
C LEU A 190 -43.51 -11.27 20.40
N ALA A 191 -42.81 -10.72 21.39
CA ALA A 191 -42.99 -11.05 22.81
C ALA A 191 -44.35 -10.59 23.40
N ARG A 192 -45.19 -9.88 22.63
CA ARG A 192 -46.56 -9.48 23.05
C ARG A 192 -47.56 -10.61 22.80
N GLU A 193 -48.64 -10.62 23.57
CA GLU A 193 -49.68 -11.64 23.41
C GLU A 193 -50.31 -11.59 22.00
N PRO A 194 -50.62 -12.76 21.40
CA PRO A 194 -51.33 -12.84 20.12
C PRO A 194 -52.73 -12.18 20.13
N SER A 195 -53.26 -11.86 21.31
CA SER A 195 -54.54 -11.16 21.50
C SER A 195 -54.47 -9.66 21.18
N GLU A 196 -53.27 -9.08 21.08
CA GLU A 196 -53.07 -7.63 20.88
C GLU A 196 -52.53 -7.23 19.49
N THR A 197 -52.06 -8.18 18.67
CA THR A 197 -51.45 -7.97 17.33
C THR A 197 -52.26 -8.64 16.22
N GLU A 198 -52.24 -8.13 14.98
CA GLU A 198 -52.84 -8.86 13.86
C GLU A 198 -51.97 -10.04 13.39
N THR A 199 -52.60 -11.13 12.97
CA THR A 199 -51.90 -12.37 12.58
C THR A 199 -50.97 -12.16 11.38
N SER A 200 -51.34 -11.28 10.45
CA SER A 200 -50.48 -10.83 9.34
C SER A 200 -49.25 -10.09 9.86
N GLU A 201 -49.44 -8.99 10.61
CA GLU A 201 -48.33 -8.21 11.20
C GLU A 201 -47.35 -9.10 11.99
N ARG A 202 -47.86 -10.15 12.64
CA ARG A 202 -47.05 -11.11 13.38
C ARG A 202 -46.25 -12.05 12.48
N LEU A 203 -46.83 -12.58 11.42
CA LEU A 203 -46.13 -13.40 10.42
C LEU A 203 -45.07 -12.58 9.68
N ASP A 204 -45.41 -11.34 9.30
CA ASP A 204 -44.49 -10.39 8.66
C ASP A 204 -43.32 -10.04 9.60
N ALA A 205 -43.58 -9.88 10.90
CA ALA A 205 -42.54 -9.66 11.91
C ALA A 205 -41.66 -10.90 12.15
N GLU A 206 -42.22 -12.11 12.11
CA GLU A 206 -41.47 -13.37 12.24
C GLU A 206 -40.56 -13.60 11.01
N ALA A 207 -41.08 -13.38 9.80
CA ALA A 207 -40.29 -13.46 8.56
C ALA A 207 -39.15 -12.41 8.52
N ASN A 208 -39.44 -11.16 8.87
CA ASN A 208 -38.42 -10.10 8.94
C ASN A 208 -37.35 -10.41 10.00
N ARG A 209 -37.74 -10.89 11.19
CA ARG A 209 -36.78 -11.30 12.24
C ARG A 209 -35.80 -12.34 11.71
N ASP A 210 -36.30 -13.38 11.05
CA ASP A 210 -35.47 -14.51 10.63
C ASP A 210 -34.55 -14.15 9.46
N ALA A 211 -35.00 -13.30 8.53
CA ALA A 211 -34.15 -12.74 7.49
C ALA A 211 -33.00 -11.89 8.07
N ILE A 212 -33.28 -10.99 9.02
CA ILE A 212 -32.26 -10.15 9.66
C ILE A 212 -31.30 -11.00 10.50
N ALA A 213 -31.81 -12.00 11.23
CA ALA A 213 -30.99 -12.91 12.02
C ALA A 213 -30.01 -13.72 11.14
N ALA A 214 -30.41 -14.09 9.91
CA ALA A 214 -29.52 -14.71 8.95
C ALA A 214 -28.37 -13.77 8.53
N GLU A 215 -28.67 -12.53 8.13
CA GLU A 215 -27.65 -11.55 7.70
C GLU A 215 -26.70 -11.14 8.84
N LEU A 216 -27.24 -10.89 10.05
CA LEU A 216 -26.42 -10.62 11.25
C LEU A 216 -25.47 -11.79 11.54
N ASN A 217 -25.91 -13.04 11.36
CA ASN A 217 -25.07 -14.21 11.55
C ASN A 217 -24.01 -14.36 10.45
N LYS A 218 -24.26 -13.98 9.19
CA LYS A 218 -23.20 -13.93 8.15
C LYS A 218 -22.07 -12.98 8.57
N ILE A 219 -22.41 -11.77 9.03
CA ILE A 219 -21.42 -10.78 9.47
C ILE A 219 -20.67 -11.25 10.72
N ARG A 220 -21.37 -11.83 11.71
CA ARG A 220 -20.72 -12.42 12.91
C ARG A 220 -19.77 -13.57 12.54
N GLN A 221 -20.12 -14.42 11.58
CA GLN A 221 -19.23 -15.49 11.10
C GLN A 221 -18.00 -14.93 10.37
N TRP A 222 -18.18 -13.91 9.52
CA TRP A 222 -17.10 -13.21 8.82
C TRP A 222 -16.17 -12.44 9.77
N PHE A 223 -16.67 -11.90 10.89
CA PHE A 223 -15.88 -11.14 11.86
C PHE A 223 -15.13 -12.04 12.87
N LYS A 224 -15.60 -13.26 13.12
CA LYS A 224 -15.00 -14.22 14.06
C LYS A 224 -13.49 -14.50 13.91
N PRO A 225 -12.87 -14.46 12.71
CA PRO A 225 -11.41 -14.50 12.55
C PRO A 225 -10.67 -13.33 13.21
N VAL A 226 -11.28 -12.13 13.25
CA VAL A 226 -10.71 -10.93 13.88
C VAL A 226 -10.60 -11.15 15.39
N GLU A 227 -11.68 -11.62 16.02
CA GLU A 227 -11.71 -11.97 17.45
C GLU A 227 -10.66 -13.02 17.82
N LYS A 228 -10.45 -14.03 16.94
CA LYS A 228 -9.38 -15.02 17.11
C LYS A 228 -7.98 -14.42 17.02
N ALA A 229 -7.77 -13.47 16.10
CA ALA A 229 -6.48 -12.82 15.90
C ALA A 229 -6.10 -11.89 17.06
N GLU A 230 -7.07 -11.10 17.54
CA GLU A 230 -6.92 -10.25 18.73
C GLU A 230 -6.66 -11.07 20.01
N ALA A 231 -7.22 -12.29 20.09
CA ALA A 231 -7.01 -13.22 21.21
C ALA A 231 -5.68 -14.01 21.16
N LEU A 232 -4.83 -13.83 20.13
CA LEU A 232 -3.50 -14.45 20.11
C LEU A 232 -2.54 -13.75 21.09
N PRO A 233 -1.80 -14.48 21.92
CA PRO A 233 -0.81 -13.91 22.84
C PRO A 233 0.33 -13.21 22.09
N ASP A 234 1.07 -12.36 22.78
CA ASP A 234 2.27 -11.72 22.23
C ASP A 234 3.51 -12.13 23.08
N PRO A 235 4.52 -12.81 22.50
CA PRO A 235 4.59 -13.33 21.14
C PRO A 235 3.74 -14.60 20.92
N ALA A 236 3.18 -14.77 19.72
CA ALA A 236 2.51 -15.99 19.29
C ALA A 236 3.44 -16.87 18.42
N PRO A 237 3.32 -18.21 18.48
CA PRO A 237 4.03 -19.09 17.56
C PRO A 237 3.65 -18.81 16.10
N LEU A 238 4.65 -18.81 15.20
CA LEU A 238 4.48 -18.54 13.77
C LEU A 238 3.35 -19.38 13.13
N ALA A 239 3.29 -20.68 13.41
CA ALA A 239 2.24 -21.57 12.92
C ALA A 239 0.81 -21.12 13.29
N ASN A 240 0.60 -20.51 14.46
CA ASN A 240 -0.71 -20.00 14.88
C ASN A 240 -1.08 -18.72 14.13
N LEU A 241 -0.10 -17.84 13.86
CA LEU A 241 -0.30 -16.63 13.06
C LEU A 241 -0.62 -17.00 11.60
N LEU A 242 0.14 -17.93 11.02
CA LEU A 242 -0.06 -18.46 9.66
C LEU A 242 -1.42 -19.14 9.51
N ALA A 243 -1.90 -19.89 10.51
CA ALA A 243 -3.22 -20.52 10.48
C ALA A 243 -4.40 -19.52 10.53
N VAL A 244 -4.23 -18.35 11.16
CA VAL A 244 -5.27 -17.32 11.27
C VAL A 244 -5.26 -16.36 10.08
N TYR A 245 -4.09 -16.02 9.54
CA TYR A 245 -3.95 -14.97 8.52
C TYR A 245 -4.82 -15.16 7.24
N PRO A 246 -4.90 -16.35 6.60
CA PRO A 246 -5.81 -16.58 5.47
C PRO A 246 -7.29 -16.37 5.84
N THR A 247 -7.68 -16.71 7.07
CA THR A 247 -9.07 -16.55 7.53
C THR A 247 -9.44 -15.09 7.77
N LEU A 248 -8.46 -14.21 8.02
CA LEU A 248 -8.68 -12.74 8.07
C LEU A 248 -8.90 -12.13 6.67
N GLN A 249 -8.41 -12.76 5.60
CA GLN A 249 -8.63 -12.32 4.21
C GLN A 249 -9.98 -12.80 3.63
N ALA A 250 -10.88 -13.35 4.46
CA ALA A 250 -12.24 -13.68 4.03
C ALA A 250 -12.95 -12.45 3.43
N GLN A 251 -13.44 -12.61 2.19
CA GLN A 251 -14.16 -11.55 1.48
C GLN A 251 -15.39 -11.09 2.28
N LEU A 252 -15.73 -9.81 2.19
CA LEU A 252 -16.95 -9.29 2.79
C LEU A 252 -18.18 -10.04 2.25
N PRO A 253 -19.20 -10.32 3.08
CA PRO A 253 -20.49 -10.79 2.60
C PRO A 253 -21.04 -9.83 1.53
N PRO A 254 -21.53 -10.35 0.37
CA PRO A 254 -21.98 -9.51 -0.72
C PRO A 254 -23.24 -8.72 -0.32
N ILE A 255 -23.20 -7.40 -0.55
CA ILE A 255 -24.29 -6.49 -0.23
C ILE A 255 -25.25 -6.44 -1.42
N GLU A 256 -26.42 -7.08 -1.31
CA GLU A 256 -27.49 -6.85 -2.27
C GLU A 256 -28.09 -5.45 -2.06
N MET A 257 -28.38 -4.75 -3.17
CA MET A 257 -28.96 -3.39 -3.18
C MET A 257 -30.37 -3.37 -3.79
N ARG A 258 -31.10 -4.47 -3.66
CA ARG A 258 -32.52 -4.56 -4.07
C ARG A 258 -33.39 -4.12 -2.90
N ALA A 259 -34.33 -3.21 -3.13
CA ALA A 259 -35.21 -2.68 -2.08
C ALA A 259 -36.09 -3.75 -1.39
N GLU A 260 -36.30 -4.90 -2.06
CA GLU A 260 -37.07 -6.05 -1.57
C GLU A 260 -36.24 -7.03 -0.70
N VAL A 261 -34.92 -6.83 -0.58
CA VAL A 261 -34.00 -7.79 0.06
C VAL A 261 -33.40 -7.20 1.33
N VAL A 262 -33.63 -7.88 2.46
CA VAL A 262 -32.94 -7.59 3.73
C VAL A 262 -31.44 -7.81 3.54
N SER A 263 -30.66 -6.77 3.77
CA SER A 263 -29.23 -6.71 3.46
C SER A 263 -28.52 -5.86 4.52
N VAL A 264 -27.45 -6.38 5.13
CA VAL A 264 -26.79 -5.74 6.27
C VAL A 264 -25.32 -5.48 5.96
N ARG A 265 -24.81 -4.32 6.39
CA ARG A 265 -23.45 -3.85 6.18
C ARG A 265 -22.64 -3.95 7.48
N PRO A 266 -21.41 -4.53 7.47
CA PRO A 266 -20.50 -4.43 8.62
C PRO A 266 -20.25 -2.96 9.00
N SER A 267 -20.19 -2.67 10.30
CA SER A 267 -19.95 -1.32 10.82
C SER A 267 -18.55 -0.82 10.43
N PRO A 268 -18.28 0.50 10.49
CA PRO A 268 -16.93 1.03 10.31
C PRO A 268 -15.92 0.35 11.24
N GLU A 269 -16.21 0.34 12.55
CA GLU A 269 -15.37 -0.29 13.58
C GLU A 269 -15.03 -1.76 13.30
N GLN A 270 -15.96 -2.54 12.72
CA GLN A 270 -15.72 -3.93 12.33
C GLN A 270 -14.75 -4.04 11.15
N ARG A 271 -14.78 -3.10 10.19
CA ARG A 271 -13.82 -3.05 9.06
C ARG A 271 -12.46 -2.58 9.54
N ASP A 272 -12.44 -1.52 10.35
CA ASP A 272 -11.21 -0.94 10.90
C ASP A 272 -10.47 -1.96 11.78
N ARG A 273 -11.20 -2.73 12.61
CA ARG A 273 -10.63 -3.86 13.37
C ARG A 273 -10.18 -5.02 12.47
N GLN A 274 -10.91 -5.37 11.40
CA GLN A 274 -10.45 -6.39 10.45
C GLN A 274 -9.10 -5.98 9.82
N THR A 275 -9.01 -4.75 9.31
CA THR A 275 -7.77 -4.21 8.71
C THR A 275 -6.64 -4.15 9.75
N THR A 276 -6.93 -3.67 10.96
CA THR A 276 -5.95 -3.61 12.07
C THR A 276 -5.44 -5.01 12.42
N ALA A 277 -6.31 -6.02 12.50
CA ALA A 277 -5.93 -7.40 12.79
C ALA A 277 -5.13 -8.04 11.63
N GLN A 278 -5.50 -7.78 10.37
CA GLN A 278 -4.72 -8.21 9.20
C GLN A 278 -3.29 -7.65 9.25
N THR A 279 -3.14 -6.33 9.44
CA THR A 279 -1.82 -5.68 9.53
C THR A 279 -1.04 -6.12 10.77
N SER A 280 -1.70 -6.27 11.92
CA SER A 280 -1.06 -6.73 13.16
C SER A 280 -0.52 -8.16 13.03
N VAL A 281 -1.31 -9.09 12.49
CA VAL A 281 -0.88 -10.47 12.25
C VAL A 281 0.22 -10.55 11.20
N LEU A 282 0.13 -9.79 10.10
CA LEU A 282 1.19 -9.73 9.08
C LEU A 282 2.51 -9.19 9.65
N ASN A 283 2.45 -8.15 10.50
CA ASN A 283 3.63 -7.60 11.15
C ASN A 283 4.21 -8.55 12.20
N ARG A 284 3.38 -9.28 12.97
CA ARG A 284 3.84 -10.35 13.86
C ARG A 284 4.50 -11.51 13.09
N ILE A 285 3.98 -11.87 11.91
CA ILE A 285 4.60 -12.85 11.00
C ILE A 285 5.95 -12.36 10.50
N ARG A 286 6.04 -11.10 10.01
CA ARG A 286 7.30 -10.47 9.60
C ARG A 286 8.33 -10.48 10.72
N ASN A 287 8.02 -9.90 11.88
CA ASN A 287 8.91 -9.89 13.04
C ASN A 287 9.40 -11.31 13.43
N SER A 288 8.54 -12.34 13.34
CA SER A 288 8.92 -13.73 13.62
C SER A 288 9.88 -14.31 12.58
N ILE A 289 9.73 -13.93 11.31
CA ILE A 289 10.59 -14.35 10.20
C ILE A 289 11.90 -13.56 10.18
N ASP A 290 11.88 -12.28 10.52
CA ASP A 290 13.07 -11.44 10.64
C ASP A 290 13.93 -11.91 11.82
N GLN A 291 13.33 -12.21 12.99
CA GLN A 291 14.02 -12.83 14.13
C GLN A 291 14.59 -14.23 13.81
N LEU A 292 13.92 -15.00 12.93
CA LEU A 292 14.50 -16.23 12.41
C LEU A 292 15.71 -15.90 11.54
N SER A 293 15.57 -15.05 10.52
CA SER A 293 16.65 -14.68 9.61
C SER A 293 17.89 -14.11 10.31
N GLU A 294 17.74 -13.18 11.26
CA GLU A 294 18.84 -12.61 12.06
C GLU A 294 19.65 -13.67 12.83
N ARG A 295 19.03 -14.79 13.19
CA ARG A 295 19.72 -15.92 13.85
C ARG A 295 20.77 -16.59 12.94
N SER A 296 20.78 -16.35 11.62
CA SER A 296 21.84 -16.88 10.74
C SER A 296 23.22 -16.34 11.06
N ASP A 297 23.31 -15.13 11.61
CA ASP A 297 24.57 -14.41 11.80
C ASP A 297 25.24 -14.70 13.15
N SER A 298 24.58 -15.51 14.00
CA SER A 298 25.00 -15.80 15.38
C SER A 298 25.13 -17.30 15.70
N LEU A 299 25.23 -18.15 14.66
CA LEU A 299 25.35 -19.61 14.81
C LEU A 299 26.76 -19.99 15.34
N PRO A 300 26.88 -20.63 16.52
CA PRO A 300 28.19 -20.89 17.15
C PRO A 300 28.91 -22.14 16.62
N ASP A 301 28.16 -23.13 16.09
CA ASP A 301 28.70 -24.45 15.76
C ASP A 301 27.89 -25.18 14.66
N LEU A 302 28.38 -26.36 14.26
CA LEU A 302 27.81 -27.18 13.20
C LEU A 302 26.41 -27.73 13.51
N ASP A 303 26.11 -28.06 14.78
CA ASP A 303 24.82 -28.63 15.18
C ASP A 303 23.76 -27.56 15.38
N ALA A 304 24.15 -26.37 15.85
CA ALA A 304 23.34 -25.17 15.79
C ALA A 304 22.97 -24.84 14.34
N CYS A 305 23.92 -24.91 13.38
CA CYS A 305 23.62 -24.80 11.95
C CYS A 305 22.65 -25.90 11.48
N ASN A 306 22.85 -27.16 11.86
CA ASN A 306 21.98 -28.28 11.46
C ASN A 306 20.58 -28.24 12.09
N ALA A 307 20.41 -27.64 13.27
CA ALA A 307 19.11 -27.38 13.90
C ALA A 307 18.41 -26.20 13.21
N TYR A 308 19.10 -25.06 13.08
CA TYR A 308 18.55 -23.86 12.45
C TYR A 308 18.15 -24.08 10.98
N LEU A 309 18.88 -24.90 10.21
CA LEU A 309 18.47 -25.28 8.86
C LEU A 309 17.16 -26.09 8.81
N ARG A 310 16.83 -26.85 9.87
CA ARG A 310 15.54 -27.53 10.01
C ARG A 310 14.44 -26.54 10.43
N ASP A 311 14.72 -25.65 11.39
CA ASP A 311 13.81 -24.58 11.81
C ASP A 311 13.39 -23.73 10.59
N LEU A 312 14.35 -23.30 9.77
CA LEU A 312 14.12 -22.55 8.54
C LEU A 312 13.34 -23.34 7.49
N GLN A 313 13.62 -24.63 7.30
CA GLN A 313 12.88 -25.43 6.33
C GLN A 313 11.41 -25.58 6.73
N VAL A 314 11.13 -25.85 8.01
CA VAL A 314 9.75 -25.93 8.53
C VAL A 314 9.03 -24.58 8.40
N ALA A 315 9.72 -23.46 8.68
CA ALA A 315 9.15 -22.13 8.46
C ALA A 315 8.86 -21.85 6.97
N LEU A 316 9.77 -22.24 6.06
CA LEU A 316 9.61 -22.07 4.61
C LEU A 316 8.43 -22.89 4.08
N GLU A 317 8.29 -24.15 4.50
CA GLU A 317 7.18 -25.02 4.14
C GLU A 317 5.83 -24.46 4.62
N GLN A 318 5.76 -23.91 5.84
CA GLN A 318 4.54 -23.28 6.37
C GLN A 318 4.19 -21.96 5.66
N VAL A 319 5.17 -21.13 5.34
CA VAL A 319 4.96 -19.86 4.61
C VAL A 319 4.52 -20.13 3.16
N THR A 320 5.21 -21.03 2.45
CA THR A 320 4.91 -21.35 1.04
C THR A 320 3.59 -22.11 0.86
N ALA A 321 3.14 -22.88 1.85
CA ALA A 321 1.79 -23.45 1.86
C ALA A 321 0.68 -22.39 2.03
N THR A 322 1.01 -21.18 2.47
CA THR A 322 0.06 -20.12 2.82
C THR A 322 -0.04 -19.08 1.69
N ALA A 323 -0.76 -19.44 0.62
CA ALA A 323 -0.87 -18.72 -0.66
C ALA A 323 -1.43 -17.27 -0.61
N SER A 324 -1.70 -16.73 0.58
CA SER A 324 -2.17 -15.36 0.82
C SER A 324 -1.08 -14.41 1.32
N LEU A 325 0.15 -14.90 1.52
CA LEU A 325 1.28 -14.12 2.05
C LEU A 325 2.13 -13.47 0.94
N PRO A 326 2.83 -12.36 1.25
CA PRO A 326 3.83 -11.79 0.36
C PRO A 326 5.06 -12.70 0.17
N ASP A 327 5.61 -12.72 -1.06
CA ASP A 327 6.80 -13.50 -1.43
C ASP A 327 8.12 -13.02 -0.77
N ASP A 328 8.13 -11.81 -0.20
CA ASP A 328 9.29 -11.26 0.51
C ASP A 328 9.69 -12.13 1.72
N LEU A 329 8.70 -12.71 2.41
CA LEU A 329 8.87 -13.64 3.54
C LEU A 329 9.61 -14.92 3.14
N ALA A 330 9.16 -15.57 2.06
CA ALA A 330 9.79 -16.76 1.53
C ALA A 330 11.19 -16.44 0.98
N THR A 331 11.39 -15.24 0.44
CA THR A 331 12.70 -14.77 -0.05
C THR A 331 13.69 -14.54 1.11
N SER A 332 13.24 -13.95 2.22
CA SER A 332 14.03 -13.78 3.46
C SER A 332 14.49 -15.12 4.03
N LEU A 333 13.56 -16.08 4.21
CA LEU A 333 13.89 -17.42 4.71
C LEU A 333 14.84 -18.18 3.78
N ASN A 334 14.66 -18.09 2.45
CA ASN A 334 15.60 -18.69 1.48
C ASN A 334 17.01 -18.06 1.58
N TYR A 335 17.10 -16.74 1.75
CA TYR A 335 18.39 -16.05 1.93
C TYR A 335 19.09 -16.52 3.22
N ALA A 336 18.38 -16.54 4.34
CA ALA A 336 18.89 -17.03 5.61
C ALA A 336 19.33 -18.51 5.54
N GLN A 337 18.61 -19.34 4.77
CA GLN A 337 19.00 -20.72 4.52
C GLN A 337 20.32 -20.82 3.73
N GLN A 338 20.53 -19.96 2.72
CA GLN A 338 21.82 -19.89 2.00
C GLN A 338 22.97 -19.41 2.90
N VAL A 339 22.73 -18.43 3.78
CA VAL A 339 23.73 -17.97 4.76
C VAL A 339 24.11 -19.11 5.71
N ALA A 340 23.12 -19.80 6.30
CA ALA A 340 23.37 -20.95 7.17
C ALA A 340 24.06 -22.12 6.46
N GLN A 341 23.76 -22.37 5.18
CA GLN A 341 24.48 -23.37 4.38
C GLN A 341 25.96 -23.02 4.17
N ARG A 342 26.29 -21.74 3.94
CA ARG A 342 27.68 -21.26 3.84
C ARG A 342 28.40 -21.33 5.19
N CYS A 343 27.71 -20.92 6.27
CA CYS A 343 28.23 -21.03 7.64
C CYS A 343 28.60 -22.48 7.99
N ARG A 344 27.70 -23.43 7.71
CA ARG A 344 27.94 -24.87 7.86
C ARG A 344 29.11 -25.40 7.00
N GLN A 345 29.33 -24.85 5.81
CA GLN A 345 30.50 -25.18 4.99
C GLN A 345 31.79 -24.63 5.61
N GLY A 346 31.78 -23.40 6.11
CA GLY A 346 32.90 -22.78 6.82
C GLY A 346 33.33 -23.58 8.06
N PHE A 347 32.38 -23.99 8.91
CA PHE A 347 32.68 -24.84 10.07
C PHE A 347 33.34 -26.16 9.68
N ARG A 348 32.83 -26.87 8.66
CA ARG A 348 33.45 -28.12 8.16
C ARG A 348 34.85 -27.91 7.58
N GLN A 349 35.09 -26.76 6.93
CA GLN A 349 36.42 -26.42 6.41
C GLN A 349 37.40 -26.11 7.54
N ALA A 350 36.96 -25.39 8.59
CA ALA A 350 37.77 -25.14 9.78
C ALA A 350 38.13 -26.45 10.51
N GLU A 351 37.15 -27.32 10.74
CA GLU A 351 37.34 -28.64 11.36
C GLU A 351 38.33 -29.51 10.56
N GLN A 352 38.19 -29.56 9.22
CA GLN A 352 39.11 -30.30 8.36
C GLN A 352 40.54 -29.73 8.39
N ILE A 353 40.68 -28.39 8.41
CA ILE A 353 41.98 -27.71 8.50
C ILE A 353 42.63 -27.99 9.87
N GLU A 354 41.87 -28.03 10.97
CA GLU A 354 42.40 -28.37 12.29
C GLU A 354 42.81 -29.85 12.39
N GLN A 355 42.07 -30.76 11.77
CA GLN A 355 42.44 -32.18 11.66
C GLN A 355 43.71 -32.38 10.82
N ASP A 356 43.80 -31.75 9.64
CA ASP A 356 44.99 -31.83 8.77
C ASP A 356 46.21 -31.15 9.44
N LEU A 357 46.04 -30.01 10.14
CA LEU A 357 47.08 -29.39 10.98
C LEU A 357 47.56 -30.34 12.08
N THR A 358 46.64 -31.02 12.77
CA THR A 358 46.98 -31.92 13.87
C THR A 358 47.77 -33.13 13.36
N GLN A 359 47.44 -33.65 12.19
CA GLN A 359 48.23 -34.69 11.51
C GLN A 359 49.62 -34.18 11.09
N ILE A 360 49.74 -32.94 10.57
CA ILE A 360 51.04 -32.31 10.25
C ILE A 360 51.90 -32.15 11.52
N ARG A 361 51.32 -31.64 12.63
CA ARG A 361 52.01 -31.52 13.93
C ARG A 361 52.50 -32.88 14.45
N GLN A 362 51.74 -33.95 14.25
CA GLN A 362 52.14 -35.32 14.63
C GLN A 362 53.26 -35.85 13.73
N ALA A 363 53.15 -35.68 12.40
CA ALA A 363 54.16 -36.12 11.43
C ALA A 363 55.51 -35.39 11.61
N ALA A 364 55.51 -34.17 12.14
CA ALA A 364 56.70 -33.39 12.44
C ALA A 364 57.43 -33.76 13.74
N GLN A 365 56.87 -34.63 14.60
CA GLN A 365 57.51 -35.04 15.85
C GLN A 365 58.61 -36.07 15.60
N LEU A 366 59.81 -35.58 15.26
CA LEU A 366 61.00 -36.40 15.06
C LEU A 366 61.54 -36.99 16.40
N PRO A 367 62.06 -38.23 16.40
CA PRO A 367 62.70 -38.81 17.57
C PRO A 367 64.02 -38.11 17.97
N ASN A 368 64.41 -38.19 19.25
CA ASN A 368 65.68 -37.63 19.77
C ASN A 368 66.95 -38.08 19.03
N TYR A 369 66.90 -39.22 18.31
CA TYR A 369 67.97 -39.74 17.46
C TYR A 369 67.50 -39.96 16.01
N PHE A 370 66.72 -39.02 15.47
CA PHE A 370 66.20 -39.11 14.10
C PHE A 370 67.30 -39.29 13.05
N THR A 371 66.93 -39.98 11.97
CA THR A 371 67.77 -40.24 10.79
C THR A 371 67.35 -39.34 9.61
N GLN A 372 68.20 -39.24 8.58
CA GLN A 372 67.82 -38.57 7.32
C GLN A 372 66.54 -39.19 6.70
N GLN A 373 66.35 -40.51 6.82
CA GLN A 373 65.16 -41.20 6.34
C GLN A 373 63.88 -40.83 7.11
N ASP A 374 63.98 -40.44 8.39
CA ASP A 374 62.82 -40.07 9.19
C ASP A 374 62.34 -38.65 8.86
N TYR A 375 63.28 -37.73 8.59
CA TYR A 375 62.98 -36.45 7.96
C TYR A 375 62.29 -36.64 6.60
N ALA A 376 62.81 -37.52 5.73
CA ALA A 376 62.19 -37.81 4.43
C ALA A 376 60.76 -38.37 4.56
N LYS A 377 60.48 -39.22 5.56
CA LYS A 377 59.12 -39.70 5.87
C LYS A 377 58.22 -38.57 6.37
N ALA A 378 58.71 -37.69 7.25
CA ALA A 378 57.95 -36.55 7.75
C ALA A 378 57.52 -35.62 6.60
N CYS A 379 58.44 -35.26 5.70
CA CYS A 379 58.13 -34.47 4.51
C CYS A 379 57.07 -35.16 3.63
N GLN A 380 57.22 -36.46 3.33
CA GLN A 380 56.25 -37.23 2.53
C GLN A 380 54.84 -37.30 3.15
N GLN A 381 54.71 -37.17 4.48
CA GLN A 381 53.41 -37.10 5.16
C GLN A 381 52.85 -35.67 5.19
N ILE A 382 53.71 -34.67 5.37
CA ILE A 382 53.33 -33.26 5.48
C ILE A 382 52.98 -32.65 4.11
N ASP A 383 53.67 -33.04 3.04
CA ASP A 383 53.43 -32.55 1.67
C ASP A 383 51.94 -32.66 1.23
N PRO A 384 51.32 -33.85 1.18
CA PRO A 384 49.94 -34.02 0.72
C PRO A 384 48.88 -33.44 1.67
N LEU A 385 49.21 -33.20 2.95
CA LEU A 385 48.32 -32.53 3.90
C LEU A 385 48.41 -31.00 3.73
N SER A 386 49.62 -30.45 3.62
CA SER A 386 49.84 -29.02 3.42
C SER A 386 49.21 -28.49 2.14
N ALA A 387 49.14 -29.31 1.08
CA ALA A 387 48.49 -28.96 -0.18
C ALA A 387 46.96 -28.81 -0.10
N LYS A 388 46.32 -29.26 0.98
CA LYS A 388 44.88 -29.06 1.24
C LYS A 388 44.58 -27.76 2.00
N ILE A 389 45.55 -27.23 2.73
CA ILE A 389 45.37 -26.08 3.62
C ILE A 389 45.46 -24.79 2.78
N PRO A 390 44.45 -23.88 2.83
CA PRO A 390 44.47 -22.67 2.03
C PRO A 390 45.66 -21.77 2.39
N ALA A 391 46.39 -21.28 1.37
CA ALA A 391 47.62 -20.50 1.56
C ALA A 391 47.42 -19.20 2.37
N ASP A 392 46.25 -18.57 2.27
CA ASP A 392 45.89 -17.34 3.00
C ASP A 392 45.43 -17.58 4.45
N SER A 393 45.39 -18.84 4.91
CA SER A 393 44.95 -19.19 6.26
C SER A 393 46.08 -19.04 7.30
N PRO A 394 45.76 -18.75 8.59
CA PRO A 394 46.77 -18.77 9.65
C PRO A 394 47.43 -20.15 9.81
N ALA A 395 46.69 -21.23 9.47
CA ALA A 395 47.20 -22.59 9.42
C ALA A 395 48.38 -22.74 8.45
N ALA A 396 48.35 -22.11 7.28
CA ALA A 396 49.45 -22.18 6.32
C ALA A 396 50.75 -21.56 6.86
N SER A 397 50.66 -20.47 7.64
CA SER A 397 51.82 -19.88 8.33
C SER A 397 52.39 -20.80 9.40
N GLU A 398 51.55 -21.58 10.11
CA GLU A 398 52.02 -22.57 11.07
C GLU A 398 52.69 -23.77 10.38
N VAL A 399 52.09 -24.29 9.30
CA VAL A 399 52.70 -25.35 8.47
C VAL A 399 54.04 -24.91 7.88
N GLN A 400 54.17 -23.64 7.48
CA GLN A 400 55.43 -23.09 6.99
C GLN A 400 56.52 -23.06 8.08
N LYS A 401 56.17 -22.74 9.34
CA LYS A 401 57.12 -22.84 10.47
C LYS A 401 57.52 -24.27 10.74
N ILE A 402 56.55 -25.19 10.80
CA ILE A 402 56.80 -26.63 11.01
C ILE A 402 57.76 -27.19 9.94
N ARG A 403 57.63 -26.75 8.68
CA ARG A 403 58.61 -27.05 7.61
C ARG A 403 59.98 -26.41 7.88
N GLN A 404 60.03 -25.13 8.21
CA GLN A 404 61.30 -24.43 8.48
C GLN A 404 62.07 -25.06 9.64
N ASP A 405 61.38 -25.49 10.69
CA ASP A 405 61.96 -26.20 11.84
C ASP A 405 62.48 -27.60 11.41
N LEU A 406 61.74 -28.35 10.60
CA LEU A 406 62.19 -29.62 10.01
C LEU A 406 63.42 -29.43 9.11
N ASP A 407 63.39 -28.45 8.21
CA ASP A 407 64.48 -28.12 7.29
C ASP A 407 65.73 -27.66 8.05
N LEU A 408 65.57 -27.00 9.20
CA LEU A 408 66.66 -26.57 10.08
C LEU A 408 67.29 -27.77 10.79
N ASN A 409 66.47 -28.59 11.48
CA ASN A 409 66.93 -29.83 12.12
C ASN A 409 67.67 -30.74 11.12
N HIS A 410 67.18 -30.85 9.89
CA HIS A 410 67.86 -31.61 8.84
C HIS A 410 69.22 -31.00 8.47
N ARG A 411 69.31 -29.68 8.26
CA ARG A 411 70.59 -29.01 7.99
C ARG A 411 71.59 -29.16 9.13
N GLU A 412 71.17 -28.97 10.38
CA GLU A 412 72.04 -29.20 11.55
C GLU A 412 72.58 -30.63 11.62
N LEU A 413 71.85 -31.63 11.11
CA LEU A 413 72.34 -33.01 10.96
C LEU A 413 73.38 -33.14 9.83
N LEU A 414 73.23 -32.43 8.70
CA LEU A 414 74.19 -32.45 7.61
C LEU A 414 75.48 -31.71 7.99
N ASP A 415 75.36 -30.51 8.56
CA ASP A 415 76.47 -29.63 8.96
C ASP A 415 77.42 -30.31 9.97
N GLN A 416 76.92 -31.27 10.77
CA GLN A 416 77.75 -32.11 11.65
C GLN A 416 78.80 -32.93 10.87
N VAL A 417 78.52 -33.37 9.63
CA VAL A 417 79.49 -34.09 8.79
C VAL A 417 80.58 -33.15 8.28
N ASP A 418 80.19 -31.96 7.82
CA ASP A 418 81.14 -30.93 7.36
C ASP A 418 82.03 -30.43 8.51
N ALA A 419 81.48 -30.37 9.73
CA ALA A 419 82.23 -30.11 10.95
C ALA A 419 83.23 -31.24 11.29
N TRP A 420 82.84 -32.52 11.16
CA TRP A 420 83.77 -33.64 11.35
C TRP A 420 84.84 -33.72 10.25
N GLU A 421 84.52 -33.39 9.00
CA GLU A 421 85.53 -33.27 7.93
C GLU A 421 86.54 -32.16 8.25
N SER A 422 86.06 -31.00 8.71
CA SER A 422 86.92 -29.88 9.15
C SER A 422 87.79 -30.24 10.37
N GLN A 423 87.27 -31.04 11.30
CA GLN A 423 88.02 -31.54 12.46
C GLN A 423 89.05 -32.61 12.07
N ALA A 424 88.74 -33.47 11.10
CA ALA A 424 89.68 -34.48 10.60
C ALA A 424 90.84 -33.87 9.81
N ASP A 425 90.57 -32.87 8.97
CA ASP A 425 91.60 -32.17 8.20
C ASP A 425 92.47 -31.23 9.08
N SER A 426 92.14 -31.08 10.37
CA SER A 426 92.93 -30.36 11.38
C SER A 426 93.49 -31.25 12.51
N ALA A 427 93.18 -32.54 12.54
CA ALA A 427 93.63 -33.47 13.57
C ALA A 427 95.10 -33.89 13.35
N THR A 428 96.01 -33.33 14.16
CA THR A 428 97.45 -33.63 14.11
C THR A 428 97.91 -34.66 15.16
N SER A 429 97.03 -35.06 16.08
CA SER A 429 97.29 -36.10 17.09
C SER A 429 96.47 -37.36 16.84
N THR A 430 97.10 -38.52 17.02
CA THR A 430 96.43 -39.84 16.99
C THR A 430 95.32 -39.98 18.03
N GLU A 431 95.42 -39.30 19.17
CA GLU A 431 94.41 -39.30 20.23
C GLU A 431 93.13 -38.55 19.79
N GLN A 432 93.29 -37.40 19.12
CA GLN A 432 92.18 -36.63 18.54
C GLN A 432 91.49 -37.41 17.42
N ALA A 433 92.27 -38.09 16.56
CA ALA A 433 91.73 -38.93 15.50
C ALA A 433 90.89 -40.10 16.07
N LEU A 434 91.37 -40.76 17.13
CA LEU A 434 90.65 -41.85 17.80
C LEU A 434 89.34 -41.38 18.45
N GLU A 435 89.32 -40.22 19.10
CA GLU A 435 88.08 -39.67 19.67
C GLU A 435 87.07 -39.30 18.59
N LEU A 436 87.52 -38.67 17.48
CA LEU A 436 86.64 -38.32 16.37
C LEU A 436 86.07 -39.56 15.67
N VAL A 437 86.86 -40.60 15.42
CA VAL A 437 86.39 -41.90 14.89
C VAL A 437 85.33 -42.52 15.79
N LYS A 438 85.47 -42.41 17.12
CA LYS A 438 84.48 -42.91 18.10
C LYS A 438 83.16 -42.13 18.03
N VAL A 439 83.20 -40.81 17.88
CA VAL A 439 82.00 -39.96 17.68
C VAL A 439 81.31 -40.30 16.36
N ILE A 440 82.06 -40.33 15.25
CA ILE A 440 81.56 -40.70 13.92
C ILE A 440 80.90 -42.09 13.95
N THR A 441 81.57 -43.10 14.51
CA THR A 441 81.05 -44.46 14.59
C THR A 441 79.73 -44.51 15.37
N THR A 442 79.61 -43.74 16.45
CA THR A 442 78.42 -43.68 17.30
C THR A 442 77.23 -43.00 16.59
N GLN A 443 77.48 -41.89 15.87
CA GLN A 443 76.43 -41.12 15.17
C GLN A 443 76.10 -41.68 13.76
N SER A 444 77.00 -42.46 13.15
CA SER A 444 76.94 -42.96 11.77
C SER A 444 75.56 -43.49 11.34
N ARG A 445 74.86 -44.19 12.23
CA ARG A 445 73.53 -44.80 11.99
C ARG A 445 72.42 -43.79 11.67
N ARG A 446 72.63 -42.49 11.87
CA ARG A 446 71.69 -41.42 11.52
C ARG A 446 71.78 -41.01 10.05
N TYR A 447 72.88 -41.34 9.39
CA TYR A 447 73.18 -40.98 8.00
C TYR A 447 72.81 -42.13 7.07
N THR A 448 71.54 -42.17 6.69
CA THR A 448 70.95 -43.24 5.88
C THR A 448 71.10 -43.03 4.37
N GLU A 449 71.55 -41.85 3.93
CA GLU A 449 71.78 -41.57 2.51
C GLU A 449 73.13 -42.14 2.02
N PRO A 450 73.20 -42.76 0.82
CA PRO A 450 74.44 -43.36 0.31
C PRO A 450 75.61 -42.37 0.19
N SER A 451 75.33 -41.14 -0.24
CA SER A 451 76.30 -40.04 -0.36
C SER A 451 77.02 -39.74 0.95
N TYR A 452 76.27 -39.57 2.04
CA TYR A 452 76.82 -39.31 3.37
C TYR A 452 77.44 -40.57 3.97
N GLY A 453 76.87 -41.76 3.72
CA GLY A 453 77.48 -43.03 4.07
C GLY A 453 78.86 -43.22 3.44
N ASP A 454 79.08 -42.76 2.20
CA ASP A 454 80.38 -42.82 1.52
C ASP A 454 81.32 -41.68 1.92
N ARG A 455 80.81 -40.46 2.21
CA ARG A 455 81.62 -39.39 2.86
C ARG A 455 82.17 -39.87 4.21
N LEU A 456 81.32 -40.45 5.06
CA LEU A 456 81.74 -40.94 6.38
C LEU A 456 82.75 -42.09 6.29
N LYS A 457 82.65 -42.99 5.30
CA LYS A 457 83.69 -44.00 5.02
C LYS A 457 85.01 -43.37 4.56
N GLN A 458 84.97 -42.34 3.71
CA GLN A 458 86.17 -41.63 3.25
C GLN A 458 86.82 -40.85 4.39
N LEU A 459 86.02 -40.22 5.26
CA LEU A 459 86.44 -39.53 6.47
C LEU A 459 87.08 -40.50 7.48
N GLN A 460 86.46 -41.66 7.72
CA GLN A 460 87.02 -42.71 8.55
C GLN A 460 88.32 -43.26 7.96
N ALA A 461 88.38 -43.51 6.65
CA ALA A 461 89.60 -43.94 5.96
C ALA A 461 90.70 -42.85 5.84
N LYS A 462 90.37 -41.56 5.98
CA LYS A 462 91.35 -40.47 6.20
C LYS A 462 91.93 -40.61 7.62
N LEU A 463 91.07 -40.66 8.64
CA LEU A 463 91.47 -40.73 10.05
C LEU A 463 92.28 -42.01 10.36
N ASP A 464 91.86 -43.15 9.82
CA ASP A 464 92.59 -44.42 9.92
C ASP A 464 93.98 -44.32 9.26
N LYS A 465 94.15 -43.56 8.17
CA LYS A 465 95.49 -43.28 7.61
C LYS A 465 96.34 -42.38 8.50
N THR A 466 95.75 -41.39 9.18
CA THR A 466 96.46 -40.58 10.18
C THR A 466 96.85 -41.41 11.42
N ILE A 467 96.16 -42.53 11.68
CA ILE A 467 96.48 -43.49 12.74
C ILE A 467 97.51 -44.55 12.28
N VAL A 468 97.56 -44.89 10.98
CA VAL A 468 98.40 -45.98 10.42
C VAL A 468 99.70 -45.50 9.77
N ASN A 469 99.82 -44.23 9.36
CA ASN A 469 101.07 -43.65 8.87
C ASN A 469 101.83 -42.95 10.02
N PRO A 470 102.84 -43.57 10.64
CA PRO A 470 103.85 -42.80 11.35
C PRO A 470 104.66 -41.99 10.32
N THR A 471 104.79 -40.69 10.52
CA THR A 471 105.81 -39.92 9.81
C THR A 471 107.17 -40.26 10.43
N ASP A 472 107.91 -41.19 9.82
CA ASP A 472 109.24 -41.60 10.31
C ASP A 472 110.18 -40.39 10.37
N GLY A 473 110.46 -39.95 11.60
CA GLY A 473 111.22 -38.73 11.86
C GLY A 473 111.90 -38.67 13.22
N ASP A 474 111.89 -39.75 14.02
CA ASP A 474 112.56 -39.77 15.33
C ASP A 474 112.96 -41.17 15.83
N ARG A 475 113.77 -41.89 15.03
CA ARG A 475 114.64 -43.00 15.49
C ARG A 475 115.96 -43.01 14.71
N ASP A 476 116.96 -42.38 15.31
CA ASP A 476 118.37 -42.84 15.42
C ASP A 476 119.32 -41.65 15.62
N ARG A 477 119.47 -41.25 16.89
CA ARG A 477 120.62 -40.49 17.38
C ARG A 477 121.14 -41.13 18.66
N GLU A 478 122.26 -41.84 18.54
CA GLU A 478 123.11 -42.15 19.68
C GLU A 478 123.57 -40.83 20.36
N PRO A 479 123.81 -40.86 21.69
CA PRO A 479 123.86 -39.63 22.47
C PRO A 479 125.13 -38.79 22.19
N PRO A 480 125.01 -37.47 21.94
CA PRO A 480 126.13 -36.55 22.08
C PRO A 480 126.56 -36.45 23.56
N PRO A 481 127.81 -36.09 23.85
CA PRO A 481 128.36 -36.14 25.21
C PRO A 481 127.63 -35.21 26.20
N SER A 482 127.53 -35.66 27.44
CA SER A 482 126.91 -34.96 28.55
C SER A 482 127.54 -33.58 28.81
N GLY A 483 126.78 -32.52 28.58
CA GLY A 483 127.22 -31.14 28.74
C GLY A 483 126.14 -30.14 28.34
N ILE A 484 124.97 -30.18 29.01
CA ILE A 484 123.86 -29.26 28.74
C ILE A 484 124.32 -27.83 29.04
N ASN A 485 124.26 -26.96 28.03
CA ASN A 485 124.47 -25.53 28.18
C ASN A 485 123.09 -24.86 28.40
N PRO A 486 122.79 -24.36 29.62
CA PRO A 486 121.40 -24.09 30.05
C PRO A 486 120.71 -22.95 29.27
N PHE A 487 121.45 -22.11 28.54
CA PHE A 487 120.88 -21.08 27.66
C PHE A 487 120.04 -21.63 26.50
N LEU A 488 120.36 -22.83 25.98
CA LEU A 488 119.62 -23.43 24.87
C LEU A 488 118.25 -23.99 25.29
N GLU A 489 118.12 -24.36 26.56
CA GLU A 489 116.87 -24.89 27.12
C GLU A 489 115.81 -23.78 27.25
N VAL A 490 116.19 -22.61 27.77
CA VAL A 490 115.30 -21.45 27.89
C VAL A 490 114.77 -20.98 26.52
N LEU A 491 115.62 -20.92 25.48
CA LEU A 491 115.16 -20.54 24.14
C LEU A 491 114.20 -21.57 23.51
N ASN A 492 114.37 -22.87 23.79
CA ASN A 492 113.43 -23.90 23.36
C ASN A 492 112.08 -23.77 24.09
N ILE A 493 112.09 -23.50 25.40
CA ILE A 493 110.87 -23.26 26.19
C ILE A 493 110.14 -22.00 25.68
N ALA A 494 110.86 -20.92 25.38
CA ALA A 494 110.29 -19.71 24.79
C ALA A 494 109.63 -19.98 23.42
N GLN A 495 110.30 -20.73 22.55
CA GLN A 495 109.76 -21.11 21.24
C GLN A 495 108.51 -22.00 21.35
N GLN A 496 108.46 -22.91 22.33
CA GLN A 496 107.27 -23.72 22.61
C GLN A 496 106.09 -22.88 23.11
N LYS A 497 106.33 -21.88 23.98
CA LYS A 497 105.26 -20.98 24.46
C LYS A 497 104.69 -20.11 23.33
N ILE A 498 105.54 -19.59 22.43
CA ILE A 498 105.08 -18.86 21.23
C ILE A 498 104.22 -19.73 20.33
N GLN A 499 104.63 -20.97 20.08
CA GLN A 499 103.84 -21.89 19.26
C GLN A 499 102.50 -22.21 19.94
N ARG A 500 102.46 -22.36 21.27
CA ARG A 500 101.21 -22.51 22.03
C ARG A 500 100.31 -21.28 22.00
N ILE A 501 100.85 -20.05 21.98
CA ILE A 501 100.10 -18.79 21.75
C ILE A 501 99.47 -18.76 20.35
N ARG A 502 100.17 -19.31 19.35
CA ARG A 502 99.69 -19.42 17.96
C ARG A 502 98.56 -20.44 17.83
N ASP A 503 98.72 -21.62 18.44
CA ASP A 503 97.83 -22.79 18.27
C ASP A 503 96.58 -22.77 19.16
N LEU A 504 96.58 -22.01 20.27
CA LEU A 504 95.39 -21.85 21.12
C LEU A 504 94.24 -21.14 20.36
N PRO A 505 93.01 -21.69 20.38
CA PRO A 505 91.90 -21.13 19.65
C PRO A 505 91.37 -19.85 20.30
N PHE A 506 90.77 -18.99 19.48
CA PHE A 506 90.38 -17.62 19.84
C PHE A 506 89.46 -17.48 21.07
N GLY A 507 88.65 -18.51 21.39
CA GLY A 507 87.80 -18.53 22.58
C GLY A 507 88.57 -18.66 23.91
N LYS A 508 89.87 -18.97 23.87
CA LYS A 508 90.74 -19.21 25.04
C LYS A 508 91.69 -18.03 25.32
N MET A 509 91.26 -16.78 25.08
CA MET A 509 92.08 -15.58 25.38
C MET A 509 92.73 -15.56 26.78
N PRO A 510 92.08 -16.01 27.88
CA PRO A 510 92.74 -16.10 29.18
C PRO A 510 93.94 -17.06 29.21
N GLU A 511 93.87 -18.18 28.48
CA GLU A 511 94.99 -19.13 28.37
C GLU A 511 96.08 -18.59 27.45
N ILE A 512 95.72 -17.89 26.37
CA ILE A 512 96.67 -17.23 25.46
C ILE A 512 97.46 -16.15 26.22
N PHE A 513 96.76 -15.32 27.01
CA PHE A 513 97.38 -14.28 27.84
C PHE A 513 98.29 -14.89 28.91
N LYS A 514 97.84 -15.95 29.61
CA LYS A 514 98.68 -16.65 30.60
C LYS A 514 99.95 -17.24 29.99
N VAL A 515 99.86 -17.90 28.83
CA VAL A 515 101.05 -18.47 28.16
C VAL A 515 101.99 -17.37 27.67
N TYR A 516 101.49 -16.15 27.41
CA TYR A 516 102.33 -14.98 27.17
C TYR A 516 103.02 -14.47 28.45
N GLN A 517 102.33 -14.38 29.59
CA GLN A 517 102.96 -14.02 30.86
C GLN A 517 104.10 -15.01 31.19
N GLU A 518 103.83 -16.31 31.11
CA GLU A 518 104.85 -17.36 31.29
C GLU A 518 106.00 -17.32 30.26
N LEU A 519 105.92 -16.52 29.20
CA LEU A 519 106.98 -16.28 28.21
C LEU A 519 107.74 -14.98 28.53
N ALA A 520 107.07 -13.96 29.04
CA ALA A 520 107.68 -12.74 29.57
C ALA A 520 108.51 -13.05 30.84
N ASP A 521 108.00 -13.90 31.73
CA ASP A 521 108.65 -14.36 32.97
C ASP A 521 109.85 -15.32 32.75
N LEU A 522 110.35 -15.46 31.51
CA LEU A 522 111.55 -16.25 31.21
C LEU A 522 112.81 -15.39 31.31
N ASP A 523 113.63 -15.68 32.32
CA ASP A 523 114.99 -15.16 32.47
C ASP A 523 116.05 -16.17 31.99
N LEU A 524 117.27 -15.67 31.74
CA LEU A 524 118.43 -16.51 31.45
C LEU A 524 119.22 -16.83 32.73
N PRO A 525 119.87 -18.02 32.81
CA PRO A 525 120.71 -18.39 33.93
C PRO A 525 121.95 -17.49 34.06
N GLU A 526 122.34 -17.17 35.30
CA GLU A 526 123.52 -16.36 35.62
C GLU A 526 124.82 -17.03 35.13
N THR A 527 125.70 -16.28 34.44
CA THR A 527 127.07 -16.72 34.12
C THR A 527 128.04 -15.53 34.01
N ASP A 528 129.32 -15.79 34.22
CA ASP A 528 130.41 -14.81 34.06
C ASP A 528 130.71 -14.40 32.60
N ASN A 529 130.06 -15.03 31.60
CA ASN A 529 130.38 -14.84 30.19
C ASN A 529 129.41 -13.86 29.51
N THR A 530 129.71 -12.56 29.64
CA THR A 530 128.85 -11.45 29.19
C THR A 530 128.52 -11.46 27.70
N GLU A 531 129.43 -11.90 26.82
CA GLU A 531 129.15 -11.97 25.38
C GLU A 531 128.11 -13.06 25.06
N LEU A 532 128.17 -14.20 25.75
CA LEU A 532 127.18 -15.26 25.59
C LEU A 532 125.82 -14.84 26.17
N ALA A 533 125.81 -14.29 27.39
CA ALA A 533 124.60 -13.81 28.05
C ALA A 533 123.86 -12.79 27.18
N ASN A 534 124.56 -11.79 26.62
CA ASN A 534 123.97 -10.81 25.71
C ASN A 534 123.41 -11.46 24.43
N SER A 535 124.18 -12.32 23.76
CA SER A 535 123.74 -12.94 22.49
C SER A 535 122.56 -13.91 22.65
N TYR A 536 122.35 -14.50 23.83
CA TYR A 536 121.14 -15.27 24.12
C TYR A 536 120.01 -14.38 24.66
N GLY A 537 120.33 -13.28 25.35
CA GLY A 537 119.36 -12.29 25.84
C GLY A 537 118.62 -11.59 24.72
N GLU A 538 119.34 -11.11 23.70
CA GLU A 538 118.74 -10.54 22.48
C GLU A 538 117.77 -11.52 21.79
N LYS A 539 118.11 -12.82 21.78
CA LYS A 539 117.26 -13.87 21.20
C LYS A 539 116.02 -14.16 22.04
N LEU A 540 116.12 -14.07 23.37
CA LEU A 540 114.97 -14.24 24.25
C LEU A 540 114.03 -13.02 24.19
N GLN A 541 114.57 -11.80 24.16
CA GLN A 541 113.80 -10.57 23.94
C GLN A 541 113.13 -10.55 22.56
N ALA A 542 113.80 -11.03 21.51
CA ALA A 542 113.18 -11.22 20.18
C ALA A 542 112.00 -12.21 20.21
N LYS A 543 112.02 -13.19 21.13
CA LYS A 543 110.95 -14.17 21.32
C LYS A 543 109.81 -13.62 22.18
N GLN A 544 110.11 -12.88 23.25
CA GLN A 544 109.13 -12.15 24.06
C GLN A 544 108.39 -11.09 23.23
N THR A 545 109.08 -10.38 22.33
CA THR A 545 108.45 -9.43 21.40
C THR A 545 107.64 -10.11 20.29
N GLU A 546 108.09 -11.25 19.73
CA GLU A 546 107.24 -12.09 18.84
C GLU A 546 105.92 -12.46 19.56
N GLY A 547 106.01 -12.96 20.79
CA GLY A 547 104.84 -13.30 21.62
C GLY A 547 103.91 -12.11 21.87
N ARG A 548 104.45 -10.92 22.21
CA ARG A 548 103.66 -9.70 22.46
C ARG A 548 102.95 -9.23 21.20
N SER A 549 103.58 -9.37 20.04
CA SER A 549 103.01 -9.01 18.73
C SER A 549 101.85 -9.95 18.34
N LEU A 550 101.99 -11.25 18.58
CA LEU A 550 100.93 -12.25 18.34
C LEU A 550 99.75 -12.01 19.28
N LEU A 551 100.02 -11.71 20.56
CA LEU A 551 98.98 -11.37 21.52
C LEU A 551 98.21 -10.10 21.11
N ALA A 552 98.92 -9.03 20.72
CA ALA A 552 98.30 -7.81 20.20
C ALA A 552 97.46 -8.08 18.94
N GLN A 553 97.92 -8.93 18.02
CA GLN A 553 97.16 -9.36 16.85
C GLN A 553 95.87 -10.10 17.24
N ARG A 554 95.90 -10.93 18.30
CA ARG A 554 94.69 -11.60 18.82
C ARG A 554 93.70 -10.60 19.42
N PHE A 555 94.15 -9.59 20.18
CA PHE A 555 93.26 -8.54 20.68
C PHE A 555 92.68 -7.67 19.55
N GLY A 556 93.46 -7.33 18.52
CA GLY A 556 92.96 -6.65 17.31
C GLY A 556 91.84 -7.43 16.61
N GLN A 557 91.97 -8.75 16.49
CA GLN A 557 90.92 -9.64 15.97
C GLN A 557 89.63 -9.64 16.82
N ILE A 558 89.66 -9.18 18.08
CA ILE A 558 88.43 -8.94 18.87
C ILE A 558 87.84 -7.59 18.45
N CYS A 559 88.66 -6.54 18.45
CA CYS A 559 88.32 -5.16 18.12
C CYS A 559 87.67 -5.01 16.72
N ASP A 560 88.21 -5.67 15.70
CA ASP A 560 87.85 -5.46 14.28
C ASP A 560 86.51 -6.11 13.86
N ARG A 561 85.78 -6.74 14.78
CA ARG A 561 84.56 -7.50 14.46
C ARG A 561 83.36 -6.57 14.25
N THR A 562 82.81 -6.57 13.03
CA THR A 562 81.64 -5.77 12.65
C THR A 562 80.34 -6.24 13.32
N VAL A 563 79.42 -5.29 13.55
CA VAL A 563 78.20 -5.48 14.36
C VAL A 563 76.98 -4.87 13.66
N SER A 564 75.94 -5.69 13.48
CA SER A 564 74.71 -5.35 12.73
C SER A 564 73.40 -5.51 13.51
N SER A 565 73.37 -6.26 14.61
CA SER A 565 72.19 -6.40 15.47
C SER A 565 72.47 -6.09 16.95
N LEU A 566 71.40 -5.86 17.72
CA LEU A 566 71.45 -5.71 19.18
C LEU A 566 72.03 -6.94 19.91
N ASN A 567 71.79 -8.14 19.38
CA ASN A 567 72.34 -9.36 19.98
C ASN A 567 73.85 -9.47 19.74
N ASP A 568 74.32 -9.03 18.56
CA ASP A 568 75.74 -8.93 18.25
C ASP A 568 76.40 -7.84 19.10
N CYS A 569 75.75 -6.70 19.34
CA CYS A 569 76.22 -5.67 20.28
C CYS A 569 76.48 -6.28 21.68
N ASN A 570 75.50 -6.97 22.24
CA ASN A 570 75.62 -7.57 23.57
C ASN A 570 76.72 -8.65 23.64
N THR A 571 76.77 -9.52 22.62
CA THR A 571 77.77 -10.59 22.53
C THR A 571 79.19 -10.05 22.37
N GLN A 572 79.36 -8.97 21.60
CA GLN A 572 80.64 -8.32 21.39
C GLN A 572 81.07 -7.51 22.63
N GLN A 573 80.13 -6.84 23.32
CA GLN A 573 80.41 -6.11 24.56
C GLN A 573 80.89 -7.05 25.67
N GLN A 574 80.28 -8.23 25.82
CA GLN A 574 80.75 -9.26 26.76
C GLN A 574 82.18 -9.71 26.46
N ARG A 575 82.54 -9.89 25.17
CA ARG A 575 83.89 -10.27 24.75
C ARG A 575 84.92 -9.17 24.97
N LEU A 576 84.60 -7.92 24.65
CA LEU A 576 85.49 -6.78 24.86
C LEU A 576 85.71 -6.51 26.35
N ASN A 577 84.68 -6.67 27.20
CA ASN A 577 84.85 -6.61 28.66
C ASN A 577 85.75 -7.76 29.15
N SER A 578 85.46 -9.01 28.77
CA SER A 578 86.28 -10.18 29.13
C SER A 578 87.73 -10.08 28.64
N ALA A 579 87.96 -9.34 27.55
CA ALA A 579 89.29 -9.02 27.04
C ALA A 579 89.97 -7.93 27.88
N ARG A 580 89.25 -6.86 28.25
CA ARG A 580 89.76 -5.77 29.11
C ARG A 580 90.13 -6.27 30.50
N ASP A 581 89.32 -7.15 31.08
CA ASP A 581 89.53 -7.73 32.41
C ASP A 581 90.80 -8.59 32.53
N LEU A 582 91.43 -8.98 31.41
CA LEU A 582 92.74 -9.66 31.37
C LEU A 582 93.91 -8.66 31.36
N VAL A 583 93.68 -7.43 30.90
CA VAL A 583 94.71 -6.46 30.49
C VAL A 583 94.86 -5.36 31.55
N ASN A 584 95.09 -5.79 32.80
CA ASN A 584 95.18 -4.90 33.97
C ASN A 584 96.59 -4.35 34.21
N ASP A 585 97.61 -4.92 33.60
CA ASP A 585 99.02 -4.54 33.79
C ASP A 585 99.41 -3.35 32.89
N ASP A 586 100.35 -2.51 33.33
CA ASP A 586 100.67 -1.25 32.65
C ASP A 586 101.51 -1.45 31.38
N ASP A 587 102.22 -2.57 31.27
CA ASP A 587 102.89 -3.04 30.05
C ASP A 587 101.93 -3.30 28.87
N PHE A 588 100.61 -3.17 29.08
CA PHE A 588 99.57 -3.36 28.06
C PHE A 588 98.56 -2.19 27.97
N ALA A 589 98.96 -0.99 28.41
CA ALA A 589 98.14 0.22 28.29
C ALA A 589 97.68 0.50 26.82
N ASP A 590 98.48 0.11 25.82
CA ASP A 590 98.15 0.21 24.38
C ASP A 590 96.90 -0.58 23.99
N LEU A 591 96.79 -1.84 24.45
CA LEU A 591 95.67 -2.72 24.16
C LEU A 591 94.44 -2.35 25.01
N ARG A 592 94.66 -1.92 26.25
CA ARG A 592 93.61 -1.39 27.14
C ARG A 592 92.92 -0.18 26.49
N ASP A 593 93.69 0.78 25.98
CA ASP A 593 93.19 1.94 25.23
C ASP A 593 92.39 1.53 23.97
N GLN A 594 92.87 0.52 23.23
CA GLN A 594 92.18 0.04 22.02
C GLN A 594 90.83 -0.64 22.34
N LEU A 595 90.78 -1.43 23.42
CA LEU A 595 89.56 -2.07 23.91
C LEU A 595 88.54 -1.05 24.44
N GLU A 596 88.99 0.00 25.15
CA GLU A 596 88.10 1.05 25.65
C GLU A 596 87.51 1.92 24.52
N ARG A 597 88.31 2.25 23.50
CA ARG A 597 87.82 2.95 22.30
C ARG A 597 86.77 2.12 21.55
N THR A 598 87.03 0.84 21.31
CA THR A 598 86.07 -0.03 20.62
C THR A 598 84.81 -0.33 21.44
N LEU A 599 84.89 -0.34 22.78
CA LEU A 599 83.71 -0.37 23.65
C LEU A 599 82.84 0.91 23.51
N ALA A 600 83.46 2.08 23.36
CA ALA A 600 82.75 3.34 23.13
C ALA A 600 82.09 3.39 21.74
N ASP A 601 82.81 3.00 20.70
CA ASP A 601 82.28 2.90 19.33
C ASP A 601 81.11 1.89 19.24
N LEU A 602 81.21 0.76 19.96
CA LEU A 602 80.15 -0.23 20.05
C LEU A 602 78.89 0.30 20.75
N ALA A 603 79.04 1.14 21.78
CA ALA A 603 77.92 1.78 22.46
C ALA A 603 77.22 2.80 21.53
N ALA A 604 77.98 3.64 20.82
CA ALA A 604 77.43 4.56 19.83
C ALA A 604 76.73 3.81 18.66
N ARG A 605 77.30 2.69 18.21
CA ARG A 605 76.70 1.82 17.18
C ARG A 605 75.40 1.17 17.68
N ARG A 606 75.32 0.81 18.96
CA ARG A 606 74.13 0.26 19.59
C ARG A 606 72.99 1.28 19.64
N GLU A 607 73.24 2.52 20.07
CA GLU A 607 72.23 3.59 20.06
C GLU A 607 71.66 3.80 18.65
N GLU A 608 72.51 3.79 17.63
CA GLU A 608 72.09 3.97 16.24
C GLU A 608 71.18 2.81 15.75
N ILE A 609 71.50 1.56 16.12
CA ILE A 609 70.64 0.41 15.82
C ILE A 609 69.30 0.50 16.58
N GLU A 610 69.30 0.94 17.84
CA GLU A 610 68.07 1.15 18.62
C GLU A 610 67.18 2.25 18.00
N ARG A 611 67.76 3.36 17.53
CA ARG A 611 67.04 4.42 16.80
C ARG A 611 66.45 3.92 15.48
N GLN A 612 67.20 3.16 14.69
CA GLN A 612 66.73 2.61 13.42
C GLN A 612 65.56 1.63 13.61
N ILE A 613 65.61 0.79 14.64
CA ILE A 613 64.50 -0.11 15.02
C ILE A 613 63.28 0.71 15.46
N GLU A 614 63.46 1.75 16.28
CA GLU A 614 62.37 2.59 16.77
C GLU A 614 61.72 3.43 15.64
N GLN A 615 62.51 3.97 14.71
CA GLN A 615 62.00 4.63 13.51
C GLN A 615 61.24 3.64 12.61
N GLY A 616 61.75 2.42 12.43
CA GLY A 616 61.07 1.36 11.69
C GLY A 616 59.70 0.97 12.28
N LYS A 617 59.55 0.98 13.60
CA LYS A 617 58.24 0.79 14.27
C LYS A 617 57.27 1.94 13.97
N ARG A 618 57.75 3.19 14.02
CA ARG A 618 56.91 4.39 13.76
C ARG A 618 56.46 4.41 12.30
N ASP A 619 57.36 4.15 11.36
CA ASP A 619 57.03 3.99 9.95
C ASP A 619 56.02 2.85 9.69
N ALA A 620 56.06 1.78 10.47
CA ALA A 620 55.08 0.68 10.39
C ALA A 620 53.71 1.09 10.96
N ALA A 621 53.67 1.77 12.11
CA ALA A 621 52.45 2.29 12.73
C ALA A 621 51.77 3.35 11.84
N ASP A 622 52.54 4.24 11.22
CA ASP A 622 52.03 5.24 10.28
C ASP A 622 51.48 4.58 9.01
N LYS A 623 52.15 3.55 8.47
CA LYS A 623 51.62 2.74 7.34
C LYS A 623 50.30 2.04 7.70
N GLN A 624 50.19 1.47 8.90
CA GLN A 624 48.96 0.83 9.38
C GLN A 624 47.82 1.85 9.56
N THR A 625 48.12 3.02 10.11
CA THR A 625 47.19 4.14 10.27
C THR A 625 46.70 4.66 8.91
N MET A 626 47.60 4.78 7.93
CA MET A 626 47.25 5.14 6.55
C MET A 626 46.47 4.05 5.81
N GLN A 627 46.68 2.76 6.10
CA GLN A 627 45.83 1.69 5.57
C GLN A 627 44.38 1.82 6.08
N ALA A 628 44.20 2.15 7.37
CA ALA A 628 42.87 2.43 7.92
C ALA A 628 42.20 3.64 7.25
N ILE A 629 42.92 4.76 7.07
CA ILE A 629 42.41 5.95 6.36
C ILE A 629 42.02 5.61 4.90
N ARG A 630 42.86 4.83 4.19
CA ARG A 630 42.59 4.39 2.80
C ARG A 630 41.34 3.51 2.67
N ALA A 631 40.99 2.74 3.71
CA ALA A 631 39.80 1.88 3.69
C ALA A 631 38.51 2.67 3.43
N TYR A 632 38.40 3.92 3.93
CA TYR A 632 37.25 4.78 3.68
C TYR A 632 37.04 5.12 2.20
N LYS A 633 38.11 5.24 1.39
CA LYS A 633 38.00 5.50 -0.05
C LYS A 633 37.38 4.32 -0.82
N ALA A 634 37.62 3.10 -0.36
CA ALA A 634 37.06 1.87 -0.96
C ALA A 634 35.70 1.45 -0.35
N SER A 635 35.28 2.06 0.75
CA SER A 635 34.14 1.58 1.55
C SER A 635 32.79 1.87 0.91
N LYS A 636 32.15 0.81 0.39
CA LYS A 636 30.72 0.77 0.04
C LYS A 636 29.77 0.78 1.26
N LYS A 637 30.28 1.01 2.48
CA LYS A 637 29.46 1.14 3.71
C LYS A 637 29.12 2.60 4.04
N LEU A 638 29.83 3.57 3.44
CA LEU A 638 29.61 5.01 3.62
C LEU A 638 28.39 5.49 2.81
N ASN A 639 27.21 5.00 3.19
CA ASN A 639 25.94 5.20 2.48
C ASN A 639 24.97 6.14 3.20
N THR A 640 25.31 6.58 4.42
CA THR A 640 24.56 7.60 5.17
C THR A 640 25.43 8.83 5.37
N LEU A 641 24.79 9.99 5.58
CA LEU A 641 25.47 11.24 5.92
C LEU A 641 26.24 11.10 7.25
N GLN A 642 25.60 10.52 8.28
CA GLN A 642 26.25 10.30 9.57
C GLN A 642 27.54 9.48 9.44
N LEU A 643 27.53 8.38 8.67
CA LEU A 643 28.74 7.58 8.46
C LEU A 643 29.82 8.32 7.67
N CYS A 644 29.46 9.30 6.82
CA CYS A 644 30.44 10.17 6.17
C CYS A 644 31.04 11.22 7.14
N ASP A 645 30.21 11.80 8.01
CA ASP A 645 30.63 12.75 9.05
C ASP A 645 31.52 12.06 10.11
N ASP A 646 31.11 10.90 10.60
CA ASP A 646 31.86 10.05 11.54
C ASP A 646 33.20 9.61 10.93
N ALA A 647 33.23 9.23 9.64
CA ALA A 647 34.47 8.88 8.94
C ALA A 647 35.40 10.09 8.75
N LEU A 648 34.88 11.31 8.54
CA LEU A 648 35.70 12.52 8.52
C LEU A 648 36.36 12.77 9.88
N ALA A 649 35.62 12.61 10.98
CA ALA A 649 36.15 12.75 12.34
C ALA A 649 37.22 11.69 12.68
N ASP A 650 36.99 10.42 12.34
CA ASP A 650 37.98 9.35 12.53
C ASP A 650 39.24 9.54 11.66
N ILE A 651 39.10 10.07 10.43
CA ILE A 651 40.25 10.43 9.59
C ILE A 651 41.07 11.57 10.22
N GLU A 652 40.43 12.57 10.84
CA GLU A 652 41.16 13.65 11.54
C GLU A 652 41.83 13.13 12.82
N GLN A 653 41.16 12.27 13.59
CA GLN A 653 41.74 11.61 14.76
C GLN A 653 42.96 10.75 14.38
N ARG A 654 42.87 9.95 13.30
CA ARG A 654 43.99 9.14 12.80
C ARG A 654 45.11 9.99 12.21
N ARG A 655 44.80 11.09 11.52
CA ARG A 655 45.80 12.04 11.02
C ARG A 655 46.63 12.63 12.17
N ALA A 656 46.02 12.87 13.33
CA ALA A 656 46.72 13.33 14.53
C ALA A 656 47.55 12.24 15.25
N GLN A 657 47.46 10.97 14.83
CA GLN A 657 48.24 9.84 15.37
C GLN A 657 49.48 9.50 14.53
N LEU A 658 49.67 10.14 13.37
CA LEU A 658 50.83 9.93 12.50
C LEU A 658 52.09 10.61 13.07
N HIS A 659 53.19 9.87 13.15
CA HIS A 659 54.49 10.38 13.57
C HIS A 659 55.15 11.27 12.49
N ASN A 660 54.88 10.97 11.22
CA ASN A 660 55.33 11.72 10.05
C ASN A 660 54.17 11.97 9.06
N PRO A 661 53.34 13.00 9.30
CA PRO A 661 52.13 13.25 8.50
C PRO A 661 52.42 13.85 7.10
N ASP A 662 53.57 14.50 6.92
CA ASP A 662 53.95 15.25 5.71
C ASP A 662 53.88 14.49 4.39
N PRO A 663 54.43 13.26 4.25
CA PRO A 663 54.30 12.47 3.02
C PRO A 663 52.85 12.10 2.69
N TYR A 664 51.94 12.12 3.68
CA TYR A 664 50.56 11.65 3.54
C TYR A 664 49.52 12.77 3.40
N GLN A 665 49.84 14.03 3.74
CA GLN A 665 48.87 15.13 3.78
C GLN A 665 48.01 15.25 2.50
N LYS A 666 48.63 15.13 1.31
CA LYS A 666 47.94 15.24 0.01
C LYS A 666 46.93 14.12 -0.23
N GLU A 667 47.23 12.91 0.23
CA GLU A 667 46.34 11.76 0.10
C GLU A 667 45.16 11.86 1.07
N ILE A 668 45.44 12.21 2.33
CA ILE A 668 44.41 12.41 3.36
C ILE A 668 43.43 13.51 2.92
N ALA A 669 43.95 14.66 2.46
CA ALA A 669 43.13 15.76 1.97
C ALA A 669 42.22 15.36 0.79
N ALA A 670 42.71 14.54 -0.15
CA ALA A 670 41.91 14.03 -1.25
C ALA A 670 40.78 13.10 -0.77
N ILE A 671 41.04 12.25 0.23
CA ILE A 671 40.02 11.37 0.82
C ILE A 671 38.96 12.20 1.57
N GLN A 672 39.38 13.22 2.35
CA GLN A 672 38.44 14.14 3.00
C GLN A 672 37.59 14.90 1.97
N GLN A 673 38.18 15.36 0.86
CA GLN A 673 37.46 16.05 -0.22
C GLN A 673 36.44 15.14 -0.92
N ASP A 674 36.77 13.86 -1.18
CA ASP A 674 35.82 12.88 -1.75
C ASP A 674 34.58 12.73 -0.84
N LEU A 675 34.77 12.65 0.48
CA LEU A 675 33.67 12.53 1.46
C LEU A 675 32.84 13.81 1.56
N GLN A 676 33.47 14.98 1.66
CA GLN A 676 32.79 16.28 1.66
C GLN A 676 31.97 16.50 0.38
N THR A 677 32.47 16.03 -0.76
CA THR A 677 31.76 16.11 -2.05
C THR A 677 30.51 15.23 -2.05
N LYS A 678 30.54 14.03 -1.44
CA LYS A 678 29.33 13.21 -1.25
C LYS A 678 28.30 13.90 -0.34
N ILE A 679 28.74 14.46 0.79
CA ILE A 679 27.89 15.17 1.76
C ILE A 679 27.17 16.35 1.07
N ALA A 680 27.92 17.21 0.37
CA ALA A 680 27.37 18.32 -0.40
C ALA A 680 26.42 17.85 -1.53
N GLY A 681 26.67 16.69 -2.12
CA GLY A 681 25.80 16.05 -3.10
C GLY A 681 24.42 15.70 -2.53
N TYR A 682 24.35 15.09 -1.34
CA TYR A 682 23.08 14.77 -0.68
C TYR A 682 22.34 16.02 -0.17
N GLN A 683 23.07 17.01 0.37
CA GLN A 683 22.49 18.31 0.76
C GLN A 683 21.87 19.03 -0.45
N ARG A 684 22.52 19.02 -1.62
CA ARG A 684 21.97 19.58 -2.86
C ARG A 684 20.73 18.82 -3.35
N GLN A 685 20.66 17.50 -3.18
CA GLN A 685 19.45 16.72 -3.51
C GLN A 685 18.26 17.05 -2.60
N LEU A 686 18.51 17.31 -1.31
CA LEU A 686 17.47 17.76 -0.38
C LEU A 686 16.91 19.14 -0.75
N GLN A 687 17.76 20.05 -1.24
CA GLN A 687 17.31 21.33 -1.78
C GLN A 687 16.58 21.19 -3.13
N ASP A 688 17.04 20.33 -4.04
CA ASP A 688 16.33 20.02 -5.30
C ASP A 688 14.90 19.52 -5.03
N TRP A 689 14.68 18.69 -4.01
CA TRP A 689 13.33 18.28 -3.61
C TRP A 689 12.47 19.44 -3.08
N ARG A 690 13.05 20.38 -2.32
CA ARG A 690 12.33 21.60 -1.89
C ARG A 690 11.90 22.44 -3.09
N ASP A 691 12.82 22.66 -4.03
CA ASP A 691 12.59 23.51 -5.20
C ASP A 691 11.63 22.84 -6.20
N ARG A 692 11.73 21.52 -6.39
CA ARG A 692 10.75 20.72 -7.17
C ARG A 692 9.37 20.74 -6.51
N LEU A 693 9.25 20.52 -5.20
CA LEU A 693 7.97 20.56 -4.49
C LEU A 693 7.29 21.92 -4.62
N ALA A 694 8.06 23.02 -4.60
CA ALA A 694 7.53 24.36 -4.82
C ALA A 694 6.96 24.58 -6.25
N GLN A 695 7.33 23.76 -7.23
CA GLN A 695 6.94 23.89 -8.65
C GLN A 695 5.94 22.84 -9.12
N VAL A 696 5.96 21.61 -8.59
CA VAL A 696 5.14 20.49 -9.09
C VAL A 696 3.63 20.75 -8.92
N THR A 697 2.91 20.75 -10.04
CA THR A 697 1.43 20.88 -10.12
C THR A 697 0.73 19.62 -10.61
N ALA A 698 1.46 18.64 -11.15
CA ALA A 698 0.91 17.38 -11.66
C ALA A 698 1.06 16.24 -10.64
N LEU A 699 0.01 15.43 -10.49
CA LEU A 699 -0.02 14.32 -9.53
C LEU A 699 1.09 13.29 -9.78
N ASP A 700 1.31 12.88 -11.03
CA ASP A 700 2.36 11.90 -11.38
C ASP A 700 3.75 12.37 -10.96
N ALA A 701 4.06 13.65 -11.20
CA ALA A 701 5.34 14.25 -10.83
C ALA A 701 5.53 14.37 -9.31
N LEU A 702 4.43 14.53 -8.56
CA LEU A 702 4.48 14.54 -7.09
C LEU A 702 4.63 13.13 -6.52
N THR A 703 3.97 12.13 -7.11
CA THR A 703 4.12 10.72 -6.76
C THR A 703 5.55 10.24 -7.01
N GLN A 704 6.16 10.61 -8.15
CA GLN A 704 7.59 10.33 -8.41
C GLN A 704 8.50 11.04 -7.39
N LEU A 705 8.21 12.29 -7.01
CA LEU A 705 8.96 13.00 -5.96
C LEU A 705 8.80 12.33 -4.57
N GLN A 706 7.62 11.78 -4.26
CA GLN A 706 7.39 11.02 -3.03
C GLN A 706 8.18 9.70 -3.02
N LEU A 707 8.30 9.02 -4.16
CA LEU A 707 9.13 7.82 -4.32
C LEU A 707 10.63 8.16 -4.19
N ASP A 708 11.10 9.21 -4.87
CA ASP A 708 12.47 9.76 -4.74
C ASP A 708 12.82 10.04 -3.26
N TYR A 709 11.89 10.70 -2.55
CA TYR A 709 12.02 11.08 -1.15
C TYR A 709 12.07 9.86 -0.23
N ASN A 710 11.06 8.98 -0.29
CA ASN A 710 10.95 7.79 0.55
C ASN A 710 12.14 6.83 0.35
N GLY A 711 12.54 6.60 -0.90
CA GLY A 711 13.62 5.68 -1.28
C GLY A 711 15.02 6.07 -0.79
N LYS A 712 15.18 7.25 -0.17
CA LYS A 712 16.46 7.76 0.35
C LYS A 712 16.45 8.09 1.85
N ALA A 713 15.40 7.72 2.58
CA ALA A 713 15.31 7.98 4.03
C ALA A 713 16.53 7.49 4.82
N TYR A 714 17.07 6.32 4.47
CA TYR A 714 18.25 5.72 5.11
C TYR A 714 19.50 6.61 5.04
N ILE A 715 19.64 7.47 4.01
CA ILE A 715 20.82 8.32 3.82
C ILE A 715 20.90 9.40 4.91
N PHE A 716 19.75 9.89 5.37
CA PHE A 716 19.65 10.98 6.34
C PHE A 716 19.54 10.49 7.79
N GLN A 717 19.34 9.19 8.02
CA GLN A 717 19.20 8.59 9.36
C GLN A 717 20.42 8.90 10.24
N GLY A 718 20.15 9.39 11.46
CA GLY A 718 21.19 9.79 12.43
C GLY A 718 21.98 11.07 12.09
N SER A 719 21.76 11.68 10.92
CA SER A 719 22.51 12.87 10.48
C SER A 719 21.91 14.17 11.00
N SER A 720 22.72 15.23 11.02
CA SER A 720 22.29 16.61 11.30
C SER A 720 21.22 17.16 10.34
N GLN A 721 21.01 16.50 9.18
CA GLN A 721 20.02 16.89 8.17
C GLN A 721 18.70 16.12 8.28
N LEU A 722 18.55 15.22 9.28
CA LEU A 722 17.34 14.40 9.44
C LEU A 722 16.08 15.26 9.64
N GLU A 723 16.15 16.33 10.43
CA GLU A 723 15.04 17.27 10.64
C GLU A 723 14.69 18.04 9.35
N ALA A 724 15.70 18.50 8.61
CA ALA A 724 15.52 19.16 7.32
C ALA A 724 14.92 18.24 6.25
N TYR A 725 15.13 16.93 6.37
CA TYR A 725 14.49 15.89 5.55
C TYR A 725 13.07 15.58 6.03
N GLN A 726 12.84 15.42 7.34
CA GLN A 726 11.51 15.12 7.89
C GLN A 726 10.50 16.26 7.64
N THR A 727 10.93 17.52 7.74
CA THR A 727 10.11 18.71 7.44
C THR A 727 9.58 18.79 6.00
N LEU A 728 10.08 17.97 5.06
CA LEU A 728 9.52 17.83 3.72
C LEU A 728 8.35 16.84 3.64
N GLY A 729 8.25 15.88 4.57
CA GLY A 729 7.30 14.78 4.49
C GLY A 729 5.83 15.23 4.51
N ASP A 730 5.47 16.12 5.43
CA ASP A 730 4.09 16.62 5.54
C ASP A 730 3.70 17.53 4.37
N PRO A 731 4.51 18.52 3.93
CA PRO A 731 4.25 19.26 2.69
C PRO A 731 4.03 18.38 1.46
N ILE A 732 4.75 17.26 1.31
CA ILE A 732 4.52 16.29 0.22
C ILE A 732 3.15 15.61 0.40
N ARG A 733 2.82 15.13 1.61
CA ARG A 733 1.55 14.45 1.92
C ARG A 733 0.34 15.34 1.69
N HIS A 734 0.33 16.55 2.27
CA HIS A 734 -0.77 17.50 2.15
C HIS A 734 -1.06 17.86 0.68
N ARG A 735 -0.01 18.15 -0.09
CA ARG A 735 -0.14 18.50 -1.50
C ARG A 735 -0.59 17.32 -2.37
N LEU A 736 -0.25 16.09 -2.01
CA LEU A 736 -0.72 14.88 -2.71
C LEU A 736 -2.21 14.62 -2.39
N ALA A 737 -2.64 14.82 -1.14
CA ALA A 737 -4.06 14.81 -0.78
C ALA A 737 -4.86 15.89 -1.53
N ASP A 738 -4.34 17.11 -1.63
CA ASP A 738 -4.97 18.21 -2.37
C ASP A 738 -5.10 17.89 -3.87
N LEU A 739 -4.01 17.42 -4.51
CA LEU A 739 -4.03 17.05 -5.95
C LEU A 739 -4.94 15.84 -6.23
N ASN A 740 -4.99 14.84 -5.34
CA ASN A 740 -5.96 13.75 -5.44
C ASN A 740 -7.40 14.27 -5.36
N THR A 741 -7.70 15.13 -4.38
CA THR A 741 -9.04 15.71 -4.20
C THR A 741 -9.48 16.50 -5.43
N LEU A 742 -8.57 17.30 -6.01
CA LEU A 742 -8.80 18.02 -7.26
C LEU A 742 -9.00 17.10 -8.47
N ALA A 743 -8.24 16.01 -8.58
CA ALA A 743 -8.37 15.02 -9.66
C ALA A 743 -9.71 14.24 -9.56
N ASP A 744 -10.14 13.88 -8.36
CA ASP A 744 -11.43 13.27 -8.07
C ASP A 744 -12.59 14.20 -8.45
N LEU A 745 -12.55 15.47 -8.00
CA LEU A 745 -13.54 16.49 -8.35
C LEU A 745 -13.60 16.76 -9.86
N ALA A 746 -12.44 16.84 -10.53
CA ALA A 746 -12.35 17.01 -11.97
C ALA A 746 -12.84 15.77 -12.75
N THR A 747 -12.78 14.58 -12.15
CA THR A 747 -13.31 13.35 -12.74
C THR A 747 -14.82 13.25 -12.54
N ARG A 748 -15.34 13.56 -11.34
CA ARG A 748 -16.78 13.61 -11.04
C ARG A 748 -17.50 14.65 -11.89
N SER A 749 -16.94 15.85 -12.07
CA SER A 749 -17.56 16.89 -12.91
C SER A 749 -17.64 16.49 -14.39
N ARG A 750 -16.62 15.81 -14.94
CA ARG A 750 -16.67 15.20 -16.29
C ARG A 750 -17.66 14.05 -16.42
N GLN A 751 -18.09 13.46 -15.30
CA GLN A 751 -19.02 12.33 -15.25
C GLN A 751 -20.45 12.74 -14.84
N CYS A 752 -20.72 14.01 -14.54
CA CYS A 752 -22.06 14.52 -14.24
C CYS A 752 -23.02 14.25 -15.43
N ARG A 753 -24.17 13.64 -15.14
CA ARG A 753 -25.21 13.30 -16.13
C ARG A 753 -26.59 13.86 -15.79
N SER A 754 -26.80 14.36 -14.57
CA SER A 754 -28.05 14.96 -14.11
C SER A 754 -27.82 16.28 -13.39
N ILE A 755 -28.86 17.11 -13.30
CA ILE A 755 -28.78 18.40 -12.58
C ILE A 755 -28.45 18.17 -11.10
N VAL A 756 -29.04 17.15 -10.48
CA VAL A 756 -28.79 16.78 -9.08
C VAL A 756 -27.32 16.46 -8.84
N GLN A 757 -26.68 15.65 -9.69
CA GLN A 757 -25.23 15.36 -9.57
C GLN A 757 -24.38 16.64 -9.68
N CYS A 758 -24.74 17.55 -10.58
CA CYS A 758 -24.03 18.82 -10.72
C CYS A 758 -24.31 19.80 -9.56
N GLN A 759 -25.35 19.59 -8.75
CA GLN A 759 -25.57 20.27 -7.46
C GLN A 759 -24.77 19.60 -6.34
N GLU A 760 -24.86 18.27 -6.18
CA GLU A 760 -24.09 17.48 -5.21
C GLU A 760 -22.57 17.78 -5.28
N ILE A 761 -22.01 17.88 -6.49
CA ILE A 761 -20.58 18.20 -6.67
C ILE A 761 -20.28 19.65 -6.30
N ARG A 762 -21.21 20.61 -6.45
CA ARG A 762 -21.02 21.99 -5.95
C ARG A 762 -21.10 22.06 -4.44
N ASP A 763 -22.06 21.38 -3.82
CA ASP A 763 -22.16 21.32 -2.37
C ASP A 763 -20.92 20.66 -1.74
N LEU A 764 -20.32 19.68 -2.45
CA LEU A 764 -19.01 19.12 -2.10
C LEU A 764 -17.87 20.14 -2.27
N LEU A 765 -17.85 20.93 -3.35
CA LEU A 765 -16.83 21.96 -3.62
C LEU A 765 -16.81 23.08 -2.56
N GLU A 766 -17.95 23.42 -1.96
CA GLU A 766 -18.01 24.38 -0.84
C GLU A 766 -17.59 23.76 0.51
N GLN A 767 -17.52 22.43 0.61
CA GLN A 767 -17.04 21.70 1.79
C GLN A 767 -15.55 21.29 1.71
N VAL A 768 -14.94 21.34 0.53
CA VAL A 768 -13.55 20.93 0.30
C VAL A 768 -12.57 21.99 0.83
N SER A 769 -11.94 21.67 1.96
CA SER A 769 -10.77 22.38 2.46
C SER A 769 -9.49 21.75 1.89
N LEU A 770 -8.74 22.53 1.11
CA LEU A 770 -7.39 22.20 0.66
C LEU A 770 -6.36 22.80 1.62
N HIS A 771 -5.15 22.25 1.65
CA HIS A 771 -4.05 22.78 2.46
C HIS A 771 -3.34 23.94 1.73
N ASP A 772 -3.01 23.75 0.45
CA ASP A 772 -2.43 24.75 -0.45
C ASP A 772 -3.55 25.52 -1.19
N CYS A 773 -4.47 26.17 -0.45
CA CYS A 773 -5.66 26.85 -0.99
C CYS A 773 -5.38 27.72 -2.22
N ASP A 774 -4.35 28.58 -2.18
CA ASP A 774 -4.02 29.52 -3.26
C ASP A 774 -3.63 28.83 -4.58
N ARG A 775 -3.08 27.61 -4.50
CA ARG A 775 -2.75 26.81 -5.69
C ARG A 775 -3.95 26.02 -6.21
N GLY A 776 -4.81 25.56 -5.31
CA GLY A 776 -6.03 24.84 -5.66
C GLY A 776 -7.15 25.72 -6.24
N GLN A 777 -7.21 27.00 -5.85
CA GLN A 777 -8.27 27.95 -6.26
C GLN A 777 -8.54 27.97 -7.78
N ALA A 778 -7.50 27.99 -8.62
CA ALA A 778 -7.67 28.03 -10.07
C ALA A 778 -8.34 26.76 -10.62
N ALA A 779 -7.96 25.58 -10.11
CA ALA A 779 -8.57 24.31 -10.50
C ALA A 779 -10.01 24.18 -9.97
N LEU A 780 -10.25 24.61 -8.72
CA LEU A 780 -11.62 24.67 -8.16
C LEU A 780 -12.52 25.60 -8.96
N ALA A 781 -12.02 26.75 -9.43
CA ALA A 781 -12.75 27.67 -10.29
C ALA A 781 -13.08 27.05 -11.66
N GLU A 782 -12.12 26.36 -12.29
CA GLU A 782 -12.34 25.66 -13.56
C GLU A 782 -13.40 24.55 -13.42
N ILE A 783 -13.42 23.83 -12.29
CA ILE A 783 -14.43 22.79 -12.00
C ILE A 783 -15.80 23.42 -11.72
N ARG A 784 -15.87 24.50 -10.92
CA ARG A 784 -17.12 25.26 -10.69
C ARG A 784 -17.71 25.77 -12.01
N GLN A 785 -16.88 26.32 -12.91
CA GLN A 785 -17.33 26.80 -14.22
C GLN A 785 -17.91 25.66 -15.07
N LYS A 786 -17.20 24.53 -15.20
CA LYS A 786 -17.70 23.37 -15.98
C LYS A 786 -19.02 22.82 -15.46
N LEU A 787 -19.24 22.85 -14.15
CA LEU A 787 -20.52 22.46 -13.54
C LEU A 787 -21.62 23.50 -13.81
N ALA A 788 -21.30 24.79 -13.95
CA ALA A 788 -22.24 25.82 -14.41
C ALA A 788 -22.61 25.61 -15.88
N ASP A 789 -21.61 25.47 -16.76
CA ASP A 789 -21.79 25.24 -18.20
C ASP A 789 -22.64 23.97 -18.47
N THR A 790 -22.41 22.90 -17.69
CA THR A 790 -23.15 21.63 -17.80
C THR A 790 -24.60 21.78 -17.36
N GLN A 791 -24.88 22.46 -16.24
CA GLN A 791 -26.26 22.75 -15.83
C GLN A 791 -26.98 23.63 -16.86
N GLN A 792 -26.32 24.69 -17.35
CA GLN A 792 -26.87 25.58 -18.36
C GLN A 792 -27.20 24.83 -19.67
N THR A 793 -26.38 23.83 -20.04
CA THR A 793 -26.64 22.96 -21.19
C THR A 793 -27.91 22.11 -21.00
N PHE A 794 -28.20 21.64 -19.78
CA PHE A 794 -29.45 20.95 -19.48
C PHE A 794 -30.66 21.91 -19.48
N GLU A 795 -30.52 23.12 -18.91
CA GLU A 795 -31.55 24.15 -18.95
C GLU A 795 -31.92 24.58 -20.39
N GLN A 796 -30.91 24.77 -21.25
CA GLN A 796 -31.11 25.06 -22.67
C GLN A 796 -31.78 23.90 -23.41
N ALA A 797 -31.44 22.65 -23.09
CA ALA A 797 -32.08 21.48 -23.69
C ALA A 797 -33.55 21.35 -23.28
N LEU A 798 -33.93 21.75 -22.06
CA LEU A 798 -35.33 21.81 -21.62
C LEU A 798 -36.10 22.87 -22.42
N ILE A 799 -35.55 24.08 -22.56
CA ILE A 799 -36.14 25.16 -23.36
C ILE A 799 -36.28 24.76 -24.83
N GLN A 800 -35.32 23.99 -25.38
CA GLN A 800 -35.43 23.44 -26.73
C GLN A 800 -36.59 22.44 -26.85
N PHE A 801 -36.86 21.61 -25.83
CA PHE A 801 -37.99 20.68 -25.87
C PHE A 801 -39.35 21.38 -25.78
N GLU A 802 -39.45 22.51 -25.07
CA GLU A 802 -40.64 23.38 -25.08
C GLU A 802 -40.87 23.95 -26.49
N GLN A 803 -39.84 24.54 -27.09
CA GLN A 803 -39.91 25.05 -28.47
C GLN A 803 -40.18 23.96 -29.51
N GLU A 804 -39.77 22.71 -29.26
CA GLU A 804 -40.15 21.57 -30.10
C GLU A 804 -41.61 21.16 -29.92
N LEU A 805 -42.24 21.37 -28.75
CA LEU A 805 -43.66 21.10 -28.51
C LEU A 805 -44.54 22.07 -29.32
N ASP A 806 -44.22 23.37 -29.28
CA ASP A 806 -44.89 24.43 -30.06
C ASP A 806 -44.91 24.14 -31.57
N GLN A 807 -43.94 23.36 -32.05
CA GLN A 807 -43.74 23.01 -33.46
C GLN A 807 -44.31 21.64 -33.83
N VAL A 808 -44.92 20.90 -32.89
CA VAL A 808 -45.58 19.62 -33.17
C VAL A 808 -46.81 19.83 -34.05
N SER A 809 -46.79 19.20 -35.22
CA SER A 809 -47.79 19.36 -36.28
C SER A 809 -48.37 18.04 -36.79
N ASP A 810 -47.82 16.90 -36.36
CA ASP A 810 -48.29 15.55 -36.71
C ASP A 810 -47.96 14.51 -35.61
N THR A 811 -48.60 13.34 -35.67
CA THR A 811 -48.33 12.19 -34.77
C THR A 811 -46.85 11.77 -34.75
N ARG A 812 -46.11 12.01 -35.83
CA ARG A 812 -44.71 11.60 -35.96
C ARG A 812 -43.77 12.53 -35.20
N SER A 813 -43.97 13.84 -35.25
CA SER A 813 -43.25 14.85 -34.48
C SER A 813 -43.56 14.69 -32.98
N ALA A 814 -44.83 14.56 -32.60
CA ALA A 814 -45.26 14.28 -31.23
C ALA A 814 -44.54 13.04 -30.64
N LYS A 815 -44.58 11.91 -31.36
CA LYS A 815 -43.95 10.66 -30.93
C LYS A 815 -42.42 10.71 -30.90
N ASN A 816 -41.80 11.54 -31.74
CA ASN A 816 -40.36 11.79 -31.68
C ASN A 816 -39.98 12.65 -30.45
N LEU A 817 -40.79 13.65 -30.09
CA LEU A 817 -40.59 14.50 -28.92
C LEU A 817 -40.76 13.72 -27.61
N GLN A 818 -41.86 12.97 -27.44
CA GLN A 818 -42.05 12.04 -26.31
C GLN A 818 -40.83 11.10 -26.16
N LYS A 819 -40.32 10.55 -27.27
CA LYS A 819 -39.14 9.67 -27.29
C LYS A 819 -37.80 10.39 -27.01
N LYS A 820 -37.71 11.71 -27.20
CA LYS A 820 -36.58 12.54 -26.75
C LYS A 820 -36.66 12.80 -25.24
N LEU A 821 -37.85 13.13 -24.74
CA LEU A 821 -38.13 13.41 -23.33
C LEU A 821 -37.89 12.17 -22.46
N LEU A 822 -38.50 11.02 -22.78
CA LEU A 822 -38.30 9.75 -22.06
C LEU A 822 -36.82 9.29 -21.99
N LYS A 823 -35.96 9.73 -22.92
CA LYS A 823 -34.50 9.48 -22.89
C LYS A 823 -33.70 10.42 -21.98
N ARG A 824 -34.36 11.40 -21.37
CA ARG A 824 -33.76 12.48 -20.57
C ARG A 824 -34.38 12.61 -19.18
N GLU A 825 -35.35 11.76 -18.82
CA GLU A 825 -35.99 11.75 -17.50
C GLU A 825 -34.95 11.73 -16.34
N ASP A 826 -33.98 10.81 -16.40
CA ASP A 826 -32.88 10.68 -15.43
C ASP A 826 -32.01 11.96 -15.26
N VAL A 827 -32.07 12.91 -16.20
CA VAL A 827 -31.30 14.17 -16.14
C VAL A 827 -31.97 15.20 -15.23
N TYR A 828 -33.31 15.23 -15.23
CA TYR A 828 -34.14 16.21 -14.52
C TYR A 828 -34.83 15.65 -13.28
N LYS A 829 -34.89 14.32 -13.14
CA LYS A 829 -35.44 13.65 -11.96
C LYS A 829 -34.82 14.20 -10.66
N ASP A 830 -35.68 14.40 -9.65
CA ASP A 830 -35.36 14.91 -8.31
C ASP A 830 -34.64 16.29 -8.28
N SER A 831 -34.62 17.00 -9.41
CA SER A 831 -34.00 18.34 -9.57
C SER A 831 -35.05 19.47 -9.43
N PRO A 832 -34.64 20.75 -9.25
CA PRO A 832 -35.57 21.87 -9.25
C PRO A 832 -36.29 22.12 -10.59
N LEU A 833 -35.94 21.40 -11.66
CA LEU A 833 -36.64 21.42 -12.95
C LEU A 833 -37.52 20.18 -13.18
N ALA A 834 -37.61 19.26 -12.21
CA ALA A 834 -38.38 18.02 -12.34
C ALA A 834 -39.85 18.27 -12.67
N GLU A 835 -40.51 19.20 -11.96
CA GLU A 835 -41.91 19.56 -12.16
C GLU A 835 -42.17 20.15 -13.56
N ARG A 836 -41.29 21.05 -14.02
CA ARG A 836 -41.34 21.66 -15.36
C ARG A 836 -41.16 20.61 -16.46
N PHE A 837 -40.21 19.70 -16.29
CA PHE A 837 -39.99 18.58 -17.21
C PHE A 837 -41.15 17.57 -17.20
N GLN A 838 -41.73 17.27 -16.04
CA GLN A 838 -42.89 16.37 -15.91
C GLN A 838 -44.13 16.95 -16.59
N THR A 839 -44.40 18.25 -16.42
CA THR A 839 -45.49 18.95 -17.13
C THR A 839 -45.29 18.88 -18.63
N LEU A 840 -44.09 19.24 -19.12
CA LEU A 840 -43.73 19.16 -20.54
C LEU A 840 -43.86 17.73 -21.12
N SER A 841 -43.50 16.70 -20.33
CA SER A 841 -43.66 15.31 -20.74
C SER A 841 -45.13 14.88 -20.80
N ALA A 842 -45.94 15.25 -19.80
CA ALA A 842 -47.37 14.96 -19.79
C ALA A 842 -48.08 15.66 -20.96
N ASP A 843 -47.72 16.90 -21.29
CA ASP A 843 -48.28 17.63 -22.41
C ASP A 843 -47.82 17.09 -23.76
N ALA A 844 -46.57 16.64 -23.90
CA ALA A 844 -46.13 15.93 -25.09
C ALA A 844 -46.89 14.60 -25.32
N GLU A 845 -47.31 13.91 -24.25
CA GLU A 845 -48.19 12.74 -24.34
C GLU A 845 -49.64 13.12 -24.69
N ARG A 846 -50.19 14.18 -24.09
CA ARG A 846 -51.51 14.72 -24.43
C ARG A 846 -51.58 15.20 -25.88
N VAL A 847 -50.55 15.88 -26.40
CA VAL A 847 -50.44 16.27 -27.82
C VAL A 847 -50.36 15.03 -28.72
N LEU A 848 -49.63 13.98 -28.32
CA LEU A 848 -49.56 12.73 -29.07
C LEU A 848 -50.92 12.01 -29.13
N ASP A 849 -51.70 12.01 -28.05
CA ASP A 849 -53.07 11.48 -28.02
C ASP A 849 -54.03 12.32 -28.88
N LEU A 850 -53.91 13.65 -28.84
CA LEU A 850 -54.67 14.58 -29.68
C LEU A 850 -54.44 14.30 -31.18
N TYR A 851 -53.18 14.16 -31.62
CA TYR A 851 -52.87 13.87 -33.02
C TYR A 851 -53.26 12.45 -33.43
N GLN A 852 -53.16 11.45 -32.55
CA GLN A 852 -53.73 10.11 -32.81
C GLN A 852 -55.26 10.14 -32.94
N LEU A 853 -55.95 10.97 -32.17
CA LEU A 853 -57.40 11.16 -32.29
C LEU A 853 -57.77 11.75 -33.67
N LEU A 854 -57.02 12.75 -34.13
CA LEU A 854 -57.18 13.37 -35.44
C LEU A 854 -56.90 12.38 -36.59
N ASP A 855 -55.76 11.67 -36.56
CA ASP A 855 -55.39 10.67 -37.57
C ASP A 855 -56.41 9.53 -37.67
N SER A 856 -57.11 9.20 -36.57
CA SER A 856 -58.08 8.10 -36.55
C SER A 856 -59.35 8.35 -37.37
N THR A 857 -59.63 9.58 -37.80
CA THR A 857 -60.86 9.91 -38.54
C THR A 857 -60.65 11.14 -39.42
N ALA A 858 -60.70 10.98 -40.74
CA ALA A 858 -60.51 12.10 -41.66
C ALA A 858 -61.77 12.98 -41.79
N PRO A 859 -61.67 14.33 -41.74
CA PRO A 859 -62.80 15.28 -41.84
C PRO A 859 -63.29 15.45 -43.29
N THR A 860 -63.73 14.35 -43.93
CA THR A 860 -64.14 14.33 -45.35
C THR A 860 -65.65 14.43 -45.58
N THR A 861 -66.44 14.41 -44.51
CA THR A 861 -67.91 14.54 -44.54
C THR A 861 -68.40 15.30 -43.29
N LEU A 862 -69.53 15.99 -43.39
CA LEU A 862 -70.12 16.76 -42.29
C LEU A 862 -70.31 15.92 -41.01
N GLU A 863 -70.82 14.70 -41.16
CA GLU A 863 -70.98 13.72 -40.07
C GLU A 863 -69.65 13.42 -39.35
N LYS A 864 -68.55 13.23 -40.11
CA LYS A 864 -67.22 12.97 -39.53
C LYS A 864 -66.60 14.21 -38.90
N CYS A 865 -66.84 15.40 -39.45
CA CYS A 865 -66.44 16.65 -38.82
C CYS A 865 -67.15 16.85 -37.47
N GLN A 866 -68.44 16.50 -37.39
CA GLN A 866 -69.21 16.51 -36.15
C GLN A 866 -68.71 15.43 -35.18
N GLU A 867 -68.48 14.19 -35.63
CA GLU A 867 -67.93 13.11 -34.79
C GLU A 867 -66.56 13.46 -34.20
N LEU A 868 -65.65 14.00 -35.02
CA LEU A 868 -64.36 14.53 -34.59
C LEU A 868 -64.51 15.63 -33.55
N ARG A 869 -65.33 16.64 -33.82
CA ARG A 869 -65.59 17.75 -32.90
C ARG A 869 -66.12 17.25 -31.56
N ASP A 870 -67.03 16.28 -31.57
CA ASP A 870 -67.59 15.66 -30.37
C ASP A 870 -66.53 14.87 -29.60
N ARG A 871 -65.71 14.07 -30.29
CA ARG A 871 -64.62 13.29 -29.68
C ARG A 871 -63.53 14.18 -29.09
N LEU A 872 -63.14 15.24 -29.78
CA LEU A 872 -62.24 16.29 -29.30
C LEU A 872 -62.80 17.00 -28.06
N THR A 873 -64.07 17.38 -28.08
CA THR A 873 -64.75 18.03 -26.95
C THR A 873 -64.85 17.09 -25.73
N ARG A 874 -65.01 15.78 -25.94
CA ARG A 874 -65.01 14.77 -24.86
C ARG A 874 -63.60 14.51 -24.33
N TRP A 875 -62.59 14.45 -25.19
CA TRP A 875 -61.18 14.32 -24.80
C TRP A 875 -60.75 15.50 -23.93
N HIS A 876 -61.00 16.73 -24.38
CA HIS A 876 -60.69 17.97 -23.65
C HIS A 876 -61.35 18.02 -22.27
N LYS A 877 -62.66 17.72 -22.18
CA LYS A 877 -63.41 17.67 -20.91
C LYS A 877 -62.93 16.60 -19.92
N ASN A 878 -62.15 15.61 -20.37
CA ASN A 878 -61.60 14.55 -19.52
C ASN A 878 -60.18 14.86 -19.01
N LEU A 879 -59.58 15.98 -19.42
CA LEU A 879 -58.28 16.43 -18.92
C LEU A 879 -58.45 17.30 -17.67
N PRO A 880 -58.01 16.85 -16.47
CA PRO A 880 -57.72 17.78 -15.39
C PRO A 880 -56.48 18.58 -15.77
N ASP A 881 -56.58 19.91 -15.65
CA ASP A 881 -55.51 20.88 -15.84
C ASP A 881 -54.79 20.78 -17.23
N CYS A 882 -55.41 21.41 -18.22
CA CYS A 882 -54.84 21.69 -19.55
C CYS A 882 -53.84 22.85 -19.45
N SER A 883 -52.67 22.74 -20.09
CA SER A 883 -51.69 23.84 -20.16
C SER A 883 -52.02 24.84 -21.28
N PRO A 884 -51.48 26.08 -21.25
CA PRO A 884 -51.79 27.10 -22.24
C PRO A 884 -51.45 26.65 -23.67
N ASP A 885 -50.31 26.00 -23.83
CA ASP A 885 -49.77 25.61 -25.15
C ASP A 885 -50.59 24.44 -25.74
N LEU A 886 -51.06 23.53 -24.89
CA LEU A 886 -52.00 22.47 -25.26
C LEU A 886 -53.39 23.01 -25.64
N GLU A 887 -53.85 24.05 -24.94
CA GLU A 887 -55.12 24.73 -25.23
C GLU A 887 -55.06 25.49 -26.58
N ASP A 888 -53.95 26.15 -26.88
CA ASP A 888 -53.73 26.83 -28.17
C ASP A 888 -53.66 25.82 -29.33
N ILE A 889 -52.97 24.68 -29.17
CA ILE A 889 -52.96 23.59 -30.17
C ILE A 889 -54.38 23.01 -30.34
N TYR A 890 -55.10 22.76 -29.25
CA TYR A 890 -56.48 22.24 -29.26
C TYR A 890 -57.44 23.20 -29.97
N THR A 891 -57.45 24.48 -29.61
CA THR A 891 -58.35 25.48 -30.19
C THR A 891 -58.01 25.78 -31.65
N ALA A 892 -56.73 25.77 -32.04
CA ALA A 892 -56.32 25.85 -33.44
C ALA A 892 -56.88 24.69 -34.28
N LYS A 893 -56.77 23.44 -33.79
CA LYS A 893 -57.30 22.25 -34.49
C LYS A 893 -58.82 22.17 -34.49
N LEU A 894 -59.49 22.60 -33.43
CA LEU A 894 -60.94 22.73 -33.39
C LEU A 894 -61.43 23.74 -34.46
N LYS A 895 -60.74 24.88 -34.59
CA LYS A 895 -61.02 25.91 -35.60
C LYS A 895 -60.74 25.44 -37.04
N GLU A 896 -59.70 24.62 -37.24
CA GLU A 896 -59.42 23.98 -38.54
C GLU A 896 -60.60 23.08 -38.96
N ILE A 897 -61.06 22.18 -38.08
CA ILE A 897 -62.19 21.29 -38.33
C ILE A 897 -63.49 22.07 -38.56
N ASP A 898 -63.77 23.12 -37.78
CA ASP A 898 -64.93 23.97 -37.99
C ASP A 898 -64.88 24.71 -39.34
N THR A 899 -63.67 25.10 -39.79
CA THR A 899 -63.47 25.69 -41.12
C THR A 899 -63.73 24.67 -42.23
N THR A 900 -63.23 23.44 -42.11
CA THR A 900 -63.53 22.34 -43.05
C THR A 900 -65.02 22.00 -43.06
N ASN A 901 -65.67 21.98 -41.91
CA ASN A 901 -67.11 21.74 -41.77
C ASN A 901 -67.94 22.83 -42.46
N GLN A 902 -67.57 24.11 -42.30
CA GLN A 902 -68.19 25.23 -43.03
C GLN A 902 -67.97 25.13 -44.54
N GLN A 903 -66.76 24.78 -45.00
CA GLN A 903 -66.47 24.60 -46.42
C GLN A 903 -67.29 23.46 -47.04
N LEU A 904 -67.40 22.31 -46.37
CA LEU A 904 -68.22 21.19 -46.81
C LEU A 904 -69.72 21.55 -46.84
N TYR A 905 -70.20 22.33 -45.86
CA TYR A 905 -71.58 22.78 -45.80
C TYR A 905 -71.89 23.74 -46.95
N GLU A 906 -71.02 24.71 -47.20
CA GLU A 906 -71.19 25.69 -48.28
C GLU A 906 -71.07 25.02 -49.66
N GLN A 907 -70.24 23.97 -49.82
CA GLN A 907 -70.22 23.12 -51.02
C GLN A 907 -71.55 22.36 -51.21
N LYS A 908 -72.11 21.75 -50.16
CA LYS A 908 -73.41 21.06 -50.22
C LYS A 908 -74.55 22.01 -50.57
N ARG A 909 -74.53 23.21 -49.99
CA ARG A 909 -75.43 24.31 -50.30
C ARG A 909 -75.30 24.79 -51.75
N GLN A 910 -74.09 25.05 -52.24
CA GLN A 910 -73.85 25.44 -53.64
C GLN A 910 -74.32 24.37 -54.63
N ALA A 911 -74.18 23.08 -54.30
CA ALA A 911 -74.73 21.99 -55.09
C ALA A 911 -76.27 21.97 -55.08
N ALA A 912 -76.91 22.24 -53.94
CA ALA A 912 -78.37 22.35 -53.83
C ALA A 912 -78.92 23.59 -54.58
N ASP A 913 -78.25 24.74 -54.47
CA ASP A 913 -78.51 25.96 -55.23
C ASP A 913 -78.41 25.73 -56.74
N ALA A 914 -77.38 25.00 -57.20
CA ALA A 914 -77.19 24.64 -58.60
C ALA A 914 -78.28 23.67 -59.08
N TRP A 915 -78.65 22.68 -58.25
CA TRP A 915 -79.73 21.74 -58.51
C TRP A 915 -81.09 22.45 -58.70
N ILE A 916 -81.46 23.37 -57.80
CA ILE A 916 -82.68 24.19 -57.96
C ILE A 916 -82.62 25.08 -59.22
N LYS A 917 -81.44 25.62 -59.57
CA LYS A 917 -81.27 26.38 -60.83
C LYS A 917 -81.48 25.52 -62.07
N THR A 918 -80.99 24.28 -62.08
CA THR A 918 -81.25 23.32 -63.17
C THR A 918 -82.73 22.97 -63.26
N LEU A 919 -83.37 22.60 -62.13
CA LEU A 919 -84.81 22.32 -62.08
C LEU A 919 -85.65 23.52 -62.55
N GLY A 920 -85.28 24.74 -62.19
CA GLY A 920 -85.94 25.96 -62.67
C GLY A 920 -85.75 26.21 -64.17
N GLN A 921 -84.58 25.89 -64.73
CA GLN A 921 -84.34 25.96 -66.17
C GLN A 921 -85.13 24.89 -66.93
N GLU A 922 -85.20 23.66 -66.41
CA GLU A 922 -85.99 22.57 -66.97
C GLU A 922 -87.49 22.85 -66.88
N ALA A 923 -87.97 23.36 -65.75
CA ALA A 923 -89.36 23.83 -65.60
C ALA A 923 -89.66 24.99 -66.58
N SER A 924 -88.69 25.85 -66.90
CA SER A 924 -88.86 26.88 -67.94
C SER A 924 -89.10 26.31 -69.35
N ARG A 925 -88.78 25.03 -69.60
CA ARG A 925 -89.11 24.35 -70.87
C ARG A 925 -90.61 24.11 -71.01
N ILE A 926 -91.32 23.83 -69.91
CA ILE A 926 -92.78 23.63 -69.90
C ILE A 926 -93.50 24.85 -70.49
N TYR A 927 -93.07 26.07 -70.12
CA TYR A 927 -93.61 27.32 -70.68
C TYR A 927 -93.20 27.61 -72.13
N ARG A 928 -92.17 26.94 -72.67
CA ARG A 928 -91.64 27.13 -74.04
C ARG A 928 -92.12 26.07 -75.03
N THR A 929 -92.57 24.92 -74.54
CA THR A 929 -93.13 23.84 -75.33
C THR A 929 -94.61 24.12 -75.63
N SER A 930 -94.97 24.22 -76.91
CA SER A 930 -96.36 24.47 -77.34
C SER A 930 -97.26 23.22 -77.34
N ASN A 931 -96.69 22.02 -77.22
CA ASN A 931 -97.43 20.75 -77.22
C ASN A 931 -97.72 20.31 -75.78
N ASP A 932 -98.99 20.31 -75.39
CA ASP A 932 -99.41 19.97 -74.02
C ASP A 932 -99.03 18.52 -73.60
N HIS A 933 -98.95 17.59 -74.55
CA HIS A 933 -98.48 16.23 -74.26
C HIS A 933 -96.97 16.20 -73.89
N GLU A 934 -96.15 17.02 -74.56
CA GLU A 934 -94.72 17.15 -74.23
C GLU A 934 -94.51 17.92 -72.93
N LYS A 935 -95.35 18.93 -72.61
CA LYS A 935 -95.36 19.58 -71.29
C LYS A 935 -95.59 18.55 -70.18
N LEU A 936 -96.61 17.70 -70.33
CA LEU A 936 -96.94 16.65 -69.37
C LEU A 936 -95.78 15.65 -69.19
N ALA A 937 -95.10 15.27 -70.28
CA ALA A 937 -93.92 14.40 -70.21
C ALA A 937 -92.76 15.06 -69.42
N ILE A 938 -92.45 16.33 -69.72
CA ILE A 938 -91.41 17.10 -69.01
C ILE A 938 -91.76 17.28 -67.52
N ALA A 939 -93.03 17.56 -67.20
CA ALA A 939 -93.49 17.71 -65.81
C ALA A 939 -93.37 16.40 -65.00
N ILE A 940 -93.70 15.25 -65.61
CA ILE A 940 -93.56 13.93 -64.97
C ILE A 940 -92.07 13.58 -64.75
N GLU A 941 -91.20 13.88 -65.72
CA GLU A 941 -89.76 13.64 -65.60
C GLU A 941 -89.12 14.55 -64.53
N LEU A 942 -89.51 15.82 -64.47
CA LEU A 942 -89.12 16.75 -63.40
C LEU A 942 -89.54 16.27 -62.01
N LEU A 943 -90.81 15.91 -61.82
CA LEU A 943 -91.29 15.40 -60.52
C LEU A 943 -90.55 14.13 -60.09
N LYS A 944 -90.19 13.25 -61.04
CA LYS A 944 -89.38 12.06 -60.77
C LYS A 944 -87.95 12.42 -60.34
N THR A 945 -87.28 13.33 -61.05
CA THR A 945 -85.93 13.80 -60.71
C THR A 945 -85.91 14.49 -59.34
N ILE A 946 -86.91 15.33 -59.07
CA ILE A 946 -87.12 15.96 -57.76
C ILE A 946 -87.25 14.88 -56.69
N HIS A 947 -88.19 13.94 -56.83
CA HIS A 947 -88.45 12.91 -55.82
C HIS A 947 -87.24 11.99 -55.55
N GLN A 948 -86.36 11.78 -56.55
CA GLN A 948 -85.13 10.99 -56.39
C GLN A 948 -83.97 11.74 -55.71
N GLN A 949 -83.88 13.06 -55.88
CA GLN A 949 -82.71 13.86 -55.45
C GLN A 949 -83.01 14.80 -54.26
N GLN A 950 -84.29 15.09 -53.98
CA GLN A 950 -84.75 15.99 -52.93
C GLN A 950 -84.15 15.66 -51.56
N SER A 951 -84.13 14.39 -51.16
CA SER A 951 -83.57 13.94 -49.88
C SER A 951 -82.07 14.20 -49.70
N GLN A 952 -81.33 14.52 -50.77
CA GLN A 952 -79.89 14.82 -50.72
C GLN A 952 -79.60 16.32 -50.64
N HIS A 953 -80.60 17.18 -50.92
CA HIS A 953 -80.43 18.62 -51.07
C HIS A 953 -81.37 19.46 -50.19
N GLN A 954 -82.54 18.94 -49.80
CA GLN A 954 -83.63 19.68 -49.12
C GLN A 954 -83.17 20.42 -47.85
N ASP A 955 -82.32 19.81 -47.03
CA ASP A 955 -81.86 20.37 -45.76
C ASP A 955 -80.89 21.55 -45.94
N TYR A 956 -80.28 21.69 -47.12
CA TYR A 956 -79.34 22.76 -47.47
C TYR A 956 -80.00 23.93 -48.22
N LEU A 957 -81.30 23.85 -48.53
CA LEU A 957 -82.03 24.89 -49.25
C LEU A 957 -82.41 26.08 -48.37
N THR A 958 -82.14 27.29 -48.86
CA THR A 958 -82.68 28.53 -48.28
C THR A 958 -84.21 28.59 -48.44
N THR A 959 -84.89 29.37 -47.61
CA THR A 959 -86.36 29.54 -47.65
C THR A 959 -86.87 29.98 -49.03
N GLU A 960 -86.13 30.86 -49.72
CA GLU A 960 -86.48 31.33 -51.07
C GLU A 960 -86.33 30.24 -52.13
N LEU A 961 -85.29 29.40 -52.04
CA LEU A 961 -85.08 28.28 -52.95
C LEU A 961 -86.05 27.13 -52.67
N ARG A 962 -86.44 26.93 -51.41
CA ARG A 962 -87.53 26.01 -51.01
C ARG A 962 -88.86 26.45 -51.60
N GLY A 963 -89.23 27.73 -51.44
CA GLY A 963 -90.38 28.34 -52.12
C GLY A 963 -90.26 28.39 -53.65
N THR A 964 -89.08 28.10 -54.22
CA THR A 964 -88.89 27.94 -55.67
C THR A 964 -89.04 26.48 -56.10
N LEU A 965 -88.57 25.53 -55.29
CA LEU A 965 -88.84 24.09 -55.46
C LEU A 965 -90.35 23.81 -55.36
N GLU A 966 -91.01 24.37 -54.34
CA GLU A 966 -92.48 24.29 -54.16
C GLU A 966 -93.20 24.81 -55.41
N ARG A 967 -92.89 26.01 -55.91
CA ARG A 967 -93.47 26.53 -57.15
C ARG A 967 -93.19 25.69 -58.41
N VAL A 968 -92.07 24.96 -58.47
CA VAL A 968 -91.77 24.03 -59.57
C VAL A 968 -92.57 22.73 -59.43
N ILE A 969 -92.72 22.21 -58.21
CA ILE A 969 -93.57 21.06 -57.90
C ILE A 969 -95.04 21.41 -58.21
N ASP A 970 -95.52 22.54 -57.70
CA ASP A 970 -96.86 23.07 -57.95
C ASP A 970 -97.09 23.19 -59.45
N LEU A 971 -96.22 23.88 -60.20
CA LEU A 971 -96.33 23.98 -61.67
C LEU A 971 -96.45 22.62 -62.36
N CYS A 972 -95.64 21.63 -61.98
CA CYS A 972 -95.70 20.30 -62.59
C CYS A 972 -97.00 19.56 -62.23
N GLN A 973 -97.50 19.70 -61.01
CA GLN A 973 -98.81 19.17 -60.59
C GLN A 973 -99.97 19.91 -61.27
N ASP A 974 -99.83 21.22 -61.50
CA ASP A 974 -100.83 22.09 -62.11
C ASP A 974 -100.97 21.75 -63.61
N GLU A 975 -99.88 21.57 -64.35
CA GLU A 975 -99.94 21.08 -65.74
C GLU A 975 -100.42 19.62 -65.81
N GLN A 976 -100.07 18.78 -64.83
CA GLN A 976 -100.66 17.45 -64.69
C GLN A 976 -102.18 17.51 -64.43
N ALA A 977 -102.69 18.51 -63.72
CA ALA A 977 -104.10 18.64 -63.35
C ALA A 977 -104.97 19.42 -64.35
N LYS A 978 -104.37 20.36 -65.11
CA LYS A 978 -105.04 21.14 -66.16
C LYS A 978 -105.47 20.23 -67.30
N ASP A 979 -104.57 19.40 -67.81
CA ASP A 979 -104.83 18.63 -69.02
C ASP A 979 -105.55 17.29 -68.76
N LYS A 980 -106.70 17.38 -68.07
CA LYS A 980 -107.67 16.27 -67.97
C LYS A 980 -108.10 15.77 -69.35
N ALA A 981 -108.10 16.63 -70.37
CA ALA A 981 -108.47 16.26 -71.73
C ALA A 981 -107.43 15.33 -72.36
N SER A 982 -106.13 15.62 -72.24
CA SER A 982 -105.07 14.73 -72.72
C SER A 982 -104.80 13.57 -71.78
N GLN A 983 -105.02 13.68 -70.46
CA GLN A 983 -105.06 12.50 -69.58
C GLN A 983 -106.15 11.52 -70.05
N ILE A 984 -107.38 12.00 -70.27
CA ILE A 984 -108.47 11.16 -70.79
C ILE A 984 -108.15 10.65 -72.19
N ARG A 985 -107.57 11.46 -73.11
CA ARG A 985 -107.15 10.97 -74.43
C ARG A 985 -106.02 9.93 -74.35
N LEU A 986 -105.04 10.09 -73.47
CA LEU A 986 -103.92 9.17 -73.30
C LEU A 986 -104.42 7.83 -72.73
N LEU A 987 -105.23 7.88 -71.68
CA LEU A 987 -105.91 6.69 -71.12
C LEU A 987 -106.83 6.03 -72.16
N PHE A 988 -107.61 6.80 -72.93
CA PHE A 988 -108.48 6.28 -73.98
C PHE A 988 -107.71 5.74 -75.20
N GLN A 989 -106.51 6.27 -75.49
CA GLN A 989 -105.59 5.71 -76.48
C GLN A 989 -104.88 4.45 -75.96
N GLN A 990 -104.78 4.24 -74.65
CA GLN A 990 -104.25 3.04 -74.02
C GLN A 990 -105.30 1.90 -73.87
N LEU A 991 -106.60 2.21 -73.83
CA LEU A 991 -107.67 1.20 -73.83
C LEU A 991 -107.66 0.32 -75.09
N HIS A 992 -108.02 -0.97 -74.96
CA HIS A 992 -108.12 -1.85 -76.13
C HIS A 992 -109.28 -1.47 -77.04
N ARG A 993 -109.16 -1.75 -78.35
CA ARG A 993 -110.09 -1.26 -79.39
C ARG A 993 -111.56 -1.61 -79.11
N VAL A 994 -111.85 -2.83 -78.68
CA VAL A 994 -113.23 -3.29 -78.37
C VAL A 994 -113.85 -2.42 -77.27
N GLN A 995 -113.12 -2.18 -76.18
CA GLN A 995 -113.57 -1.36 -75.05
C GLN A 995 -113.82 0.10 -75.45
N ARG A 996 -113.07 0.64 -76.43
CA ARG A 996 -113.35 1.97 -76.99
C ARG A 996 -114.66 1.99 -77.78
N GLU A 997 -114.94 0.95 -78.57
CA GLU A 997 -116.16 0.84 -79.38
C GLU A 997 -117.41 0.61 -78.50
N GLU A 998 -117.29 -0.14 -77.40
CA GLU A 998 -118.32 -0.28 -76.36
C GLU A 998 -118.61 1.05 -75.65
N LEU A 999 -117.59 1.73 -75.11
CA LEU A 999 -117.77 3.01 -74.38
C LEU A 999 -118.35 4.12 -75.28
N TYR A 1000 -117.99 4.13 -76.57
CA TYR A 1000 -118.57 5.05 -77.55
C TYR A 1000 -120.05 4.74 -77.83
N THR A 1001 -120.46 3.48 -77.69
CA THR A 1001 -121.85 3.03 -77.86
C THR A 1001 -122.70 3.38 -76.63
N GLU A 1002 -122.17 3.23 -75.42
CA GLU A 1002 -122.85 3.66 -74.18
C GLU A 1002 -123.07 5.18 -74.15
N LEU A 1003 -122.03 5.97 -74.43
CA LEU A 1003 -122.13 7.44 -74.51
C LEU A 1003 -123.18 7.88 -75.55
N LYS A 1004 -123.27 7.18 -76.68
CA LYS A 1004 -124.25 7.44 -77.74
C LYS A 1004 -125.68 7.05 -77.34
N GLN A 1005 -125.88 6.05 -76.47
CA GLN A 1005 -127.19 5.78 -75.87
C GLN A 1005 -127.57 6.81 -74.81
N TYR A 1006 -126.60 7.26 -74.00
CA TYR A 1006 -126.83 8.22 -72.91
C TYR A 1006 -127.33 9.57 -73.42
N LEU A 1007 -126.78 10.05 -74.54
CA LEU A 1007 -127.18 11.30 -75.21
C LEU A 1007 -128.50 11.19 -76.01
N GLY A 1008 -129.11 10.00 -76.09
CA GLY A 1008 -130.28 9.74 -76.95
C GLY A 1008 -131.64 9.69 -76.25
N LYS A 1009 -131.72 9.97 -74.93
CA LYS A 1009 -132.93 9.69 -74.11
C LYS A 1009 -133.57 10.91 -73.42
N THR A 1010 -133.12 12.13 -73.67
CA THR A 1010 -133.64 13.34 -73.02
C THR A 1010 -133.88 14.47 -74.02
N THR A 1011 -135.15 14.83 -74.23
CA THR A 1011 -135.56 16.05 -74.97
C THR A 1011 -136.79 16.66 -74.31
N GLU A 1012 -136.59 17.55 -73.33
CA GLU A 1012 -137.60 18.49 -72.85
C GLU A 1012 -136.92 19.79 -72.36
N VAL A 1013 -137.38 20.92 -72.93
CA VAL A 1013 -137.64 22.26 -72.35
C VAL A 1013 -136.83 22.73 -71.12
N ALA A 1014 -136.34 23.98 -71.01
CA ALA A 1014 -136.03 25.10 -71.92
C ALA A 1014 -135.36 26.25 -71.09
N ASP A 1015 -134.93 27.32 -71.78
CA ASP A 1015 -134.71 28.71 -71.30
C ASP A 1015 -133.86 28.97 -70.03
N GLY A 1016 -132.71 29.64 -70.22
CA GLY A 1016 -131.84 30.16 -69.15
C GLY A 1016 -130.43 30.54 -69.61
#